data_AF-A0A954YBK4-F1
#
_entry.id   AF-A0A954YBK4-F1
#
_cell.length_a   1.000
_cell.length_b   1.000
_cell.length_c   1.000
_cell.angle_alpha   90.00
_cell.angle_beta   90.00
_cell.angle_gamma   90.00
#
_symmetry.space_group_name_H-M   'P 1'
#
loop_
_entity.id
_entity.type
_entity.pdbx_description
1 polymer ?
#
loop_
_entity_poly.entity_id
_entity_poly.type
_entity_poly.pdbx_seq_one_letter_code
_entity_poly.pdbx_strand_id
1 'polypeptide(L)'
;MQTLLKRLFVGAAFIGCVAPSMAADPNCDPGCVSPVTYQANANAGQFNMAGATLFVDFGGAPSSTNDFIDVDGDGVFGFDPNTFTVDQMCTTYNTGGFTTQWLWTYRSVGSVNGFREFIEYQACNKFSTEIPSEAGISNRVRWAELGALDGSFPCRALNTGAPVCPDSIDMAILDVPTFWATQAGTPAQGAWNRTPGQLGFGLNPKPSTSGFISELPSGVGSCGGVLNFNTNMPDNATIFDNPIAWGPTGIIANASVCDQDWDITDLQHLFVTGRSSDGLNLVVATRDVGSGTRNGTMNTMGVDPAWGRGDNIGPKNSDGDRARLGPNHQPTNCGGSGIIEDVVRNRRLAIGYTGLAGSSRAVKDVRDGKYELLNVKYNDRGGSLYIRPTLKSAIKNVLDNGDPTVGWQLGGNVTVATLGNPLQADPNAPDYMVNRAAASFMQNIIASSAAFTSPVFDPNDPNFAQNFNMPGQFLSLTFLLTAGLDGLPDLFTPTLTIPKAPSAALQTYMLSNPNPFDAGGDTPAYGSVNPNGDAPAREPFAAGYSDGSTNGRYYNYHTDDANNPIGGSIGGGADLTSANKLPGDFDQDGDRDANDIDDMIAAVATPGPYARAHSIAANPLVPEIIGDYNGDGNLDAEDVRYMADGLIVVAGHLRRDVAFTAVDTASANYFGVTSPYSTGKAYSAGDARADIAGSGMNNPGGLPVGHDGVIDCQDIDYIAANFGDWTVLDEAACIDLSADMNGDLSIDCEDIRVVVEDVLGSKVGDIDLDGTISLGDLAGLLANFGSPGGYSAGDIDCNGTVDLGDLAGLLANFGFSNGLGGSAGC
;
A
#
# COMPACT_ATOMS: atom_id res chain seq x y z
N MET A 1 7.03 -25.26 69.31
CA MET A 1 8.23 -26.03 69.71
C MET A 1 8.84 -26.56 68.43
N GLN A 2 9.76 -25.82 67.79
CA GLN A 2 11.22 -25.99 67.98
C GLN A 2 11.65 -27.46 67.75
N THR A 3 12.54 -27.83 66.84
CA THR A 3 13.36 -27.12 65.85
C THR A 3 14.14 -28.19 65.05
N LEU A 4 14.58 -27.80 63.84
CA LEU A 4 15.85 -28.17 63.18
C LEU A 4 16.06 -29.61 62.64
N LEU A 5 16.16 -29.78 61.31
CA LEU A 5 17.35 -29.64 60.42
C LEU A 5 18.01 -31.01 60.17
N LYS A 6 17.90 -31.61 58.98
CA LYS A 6 18.71 -31.43 57.74
C LYS A 6 19.47 -32.74 57.46
N ARG A 7 19.10 -33.43 56.36
CA ARG A 7 19.90 -33.66 55.14
C ARG A 7 20.93 -34.81 55.32
N LEU A 8 21.12 -35.75 54.38
CA LEU A 8 21.33 -35.56 52.94
C LEU A 8 21.34 -36.95 52.21
N PHE A 9 20.55 -37.07 51.12
CA PHE A 9 20.82 -37.73 49.80
C PHE A 9 21.11 -39.26 49.72
N VAL A 10 20.73 -40.05 48.70
CA VAL A 10 20.59 -39.85 47.22
C VAL A 10 19.53 -40.83 46.66
N GLY A 11 18.79 -40.48 45.60
CA GLY A 11 18.17 -41.48 44.70
C GLY A 11 17.01 -41.02 43.79
N ALA A 12 17.35 -40.36 42.68
CA ALA A 12 16.65 -40.28 41.38
C ALA A 12 15.13 -39.94 41.31
N ALA A 13 14.82 -38.77 40.76
CA ALA A 13 13.48 -38.42 40.26
C ALA A 13 13.52 -38.13 38.75
N PHE A 14 12.66 -38.83 38.03
CA PHE A 14 12.17 -38.49 36.69
C PHE A 14 11.60 -37.06 36.70
N ILE A 15 12.04 -36.22 35.77
CA ILE A 15 11.36 -34.96 35.46
C ILE A 15 10.39 -35.26 34.33
N GLY A 16 9.10 -35.34 34.68
CA GLY A 16 8.00 -35.31 33.72
C GLY A 16 7.71 -33.87 33.33
N CYS A 17 7.63 -33.64 32.02
CA CYS A 17 7.08 -32.43 31.43
C CYS A 17 5.59 -32.34 31.79
N VAL A 18 5.18 -31.26 32.44
CA VAL A 18 3.77 -30.97 32.72
C VAL A 18 3.40 -29.80 31.82
N ALA A 19 2.45 -30.03 30.90
CA ALA A 19 1.82 -28.95 30.15
C ALA A 19 1.22 -27.92 31.12
N PRO A 20 1.26 -26.61 30.84
CA PRO A 20 0.58 -25.63 31.66
C PRO A 20 -0.93 -25.85 31.52
N SER A 21 -1.59 -26.33 32.59
CA SER A 21 -3.04 -26.27 32.69
C SER A 21 -3.45 -24.81 32.80
N MET A 22 -4.16 -24.28 31.81
CA MET A 22 -4.81 -22.97 31.91
C MET A 22 -5.75 -22.99 33.11
N ALA A 23 -5.45 -22.19 34.13
CA ALA A 23 -6.41 -21.90 35.18
C ALA A 23 -7.55 -21.09 34.56
N ALA A 24 -8.79 -21.53 34.75
CA ALA A 24 -9.98 -20.82 34.31
C ALA A 24 -9.95 -19.37 34.82
N ASP A 25 -10.18 -18.42 33.92
CA ASP A 25 -10.40 -17.02 34.27
C ASP A 25 -11.65 -16.91 35.15
N PRO A 26 -11.54 -16.43 36.41
CA PRO A 26 -12.67 -16.30 37.32
C PRO A 26 -13.68 -15.21 36.89
N ASN A 27 -13.43 -14.45 35.82
CA ASN A 27 -14.34 -13.43 35.29
C ASN A 27 -15.25 -13.90 34.13
N CYS A 28 -15.26 -15.19 33.80
CA CYS A 28 -16.16 -15.71 32.76
C CYS A 28 -17.63 -15.65 33.21
N ASP A 29 -18.46 -14.92 32.45
CA ASP A 29 -19.90 -14.73 32.66
C ASP A 29 -20.63 -16.09 32.83
N PRO A 30 -21.60 -16.24 33.77
CA PRO A 30 -22.22 -17.55 34.09
C PRO A 30 -23.04 -18.19 32.96
N GLY A 31 -23.06 -17.60 31.77
CA GLY A 31 -23.69 -18.12 30.56
C GLY A 31 -22.74 -18.85 29.59
N CYS A 32 -21.47 -19.06 29.95
CA CYS A 32 -20.51 -19.72 29.06
C CYS A 32 -20.87 -21.21 28.87
N VAL A 33 -21.50 -21.52 27.74
CA VAL A 33 -21.73 -22.90 27.28
C VAL A 33 -20.37 -23.58 27.15
N SER A 34 -20.21 -24.79 27.69
CA SER A 34 -18.95 -25.53 27.66
C SER A 34 -18.36 -25.52 26.25
N PRO A 35 -17.06 -25.21 26.06
CA PRO A 35 -16.42 -25.28 24.76
C PRO A 35 -16.69 -26.66 24.15
N VAL A 36 -16.97 -26.68 22.84
CA VAL A 36 -17.08 -27.91 22.06
C VAL A 36 -15.82 -28.74 22.33
N THR A 37 -15.99 -29.93 22.88
CA THR A 37 -14.88 -30.77 23.32
C THR A 37 -14.08 -31.25 22.10
N TYR A 38 -12.90 -30.66 21.86
CA TYR A 38 -11.88 -31.33 21.05
C TYR A 38 -11.43 -32.57 21.82
N GLN A 39 -11.77 -33.76 21.32
CA GLN A 39 -11.27 -35.01 21.89
C GLN A 39 -10.02 -35.43 21.12
N ALA A 40 -8.86 -35.09 21.68
CA ALA A 40 -7.57 -35.50 21.15
C ALA A 40 -7.40 -37.04 21.26
N ASN A 41 -7.14 -37.71 20.13
CA ASN A 41 -6.53 -39.04 20.12
C ASN A 41 -5.05 -38.95 20.59
N ALA A 42 -4.40 -40.08 20.86
CA ALA A 42 -3.01 -40.11 21.36
C ALA A 42 -1.96 -39.44 20.41
N ASN A 43 -2.33 -39.21 19.15
CA ASN A 43 -1.54 -38.52 18.11
C ASN A 43 -2.21 -37.23 17.59
N ALA A 44 -3.17 -36.67 18.34
CA ALA A 44 -3.96 -35.53 17.90
C ALA A 44 -3.39 -34.19 18.38
N GLY A 45 -3.49 -33.14 17.56
CA GLY A 45 -3.01 -31.81 17.91
C GLY A 45 -3.85 -30.66 17.34
N GLN A 46 -3.89 -29.57 18.11
CA GLN A 46 -4.37 -28.27 17.66
C GLN A 46 -3.18 -27.42 17.25
N PHE A 47 -3.31 -26.71 16.14
CA PHE A 47 -2.37 -25.69 15.74
C PHE A 47 -3.07 -24.55 15.01
N ASN A 48 -2.52 -23.36 15.16
CA ASN A 48 -3.16 -22.13 14.73
C ASN A 48 -2.17 -21.29 13.93
N MET A 49 -2.65 -20.70 12.84
CA MET A 49 -1.87 -19.88 11.93
C MET A 49 -2.55 -18.54 11.70
N ALA A 50 -1.77 -17.46 11.54
CA ALA A 50 -2.27 -16.14 11.13
C ALA A 50 -1.47 -15.62 9.93
N GLY A 51 -2.03 -14.72 9.10
CA GLY A 51 -1.22 -14.05 8.08
C GLY A 51 -1.92 -13.72 6.76
N ALA A 52 -1.19 -14.02 5.68
CA ALA A 52 -1.40 -13.54 4.32
C ALA A 52 -2.77 -13.86 3.70
N THR A 53 -3.36 -12.83 3.12
CA THR A 53 -4.65 -12.90 2.42
C THR A 53 -4.61 -13.83 1.20
N LEU A 54 -3.46 -13.91 0.53
CA LEU A 54 -3.28 -14.76 -0.64
C LEU A 54 -3.42 -16.26 -0.32
N PHE A 55 -3.27 -16.66 0.94
CA PHE A 55 -3.30 -18.06 1.36
C PHE A 55 -4.68 -18.56 1.81
N VAL A 56 -5.69 -17.69 1.83
CA VAL A 56 -7.08 -18.05 2.19
C VAL A 56 -7.59 -19.22 1.35
N ASP A 57 -7.32 -19.20 0.04
CA ASP A 57 -7.77 -20.25 -0.88
C ASP A 57 -7.10 -21.61 -0.60
N PHE A 58 -5.83 -21.61 -0.19
CA PHE A 58 -5.18 -22.83 0.26
C PHE A 58 -5.95 -23.42 1.43
N GLY A 59 -6.32 -22.61 2.43
CA GLY A 59 -7.03 -23.13 3.59
C GLY A 59 -8.43 -23.63 3.35
N GLY A 60 -9.12 -23.15 2.32
CA GLY A 60 -10.38 -23.75 1.86
C GLY A 60 -10.19 -25.05 1.06
N ALA A 61 -9.03 -25.24 0.46
CA ALA A 61 -8.77 -26.35 -0.46
C ALA A 61 -8.57 -27.69 0.29
N PRO A 62 -9.00 -28.83 -0.31
CA PRO A 62 -8.67 -30.16 0.23
C PRO A 62 -7.18 -30.37 0.44
N SER A 63 -6.36 -29.86 -0.47
CA SER A 63 -4.91 -29.98 -0.42
C SER A 63 -4.26 -29.45 0.85
N SER A 64 -4.91 -28.54 1.58
CA SER A 64 -4.37 -28.03 2.85
C SER A 64 -4.34 -29.05 3.98
N THR A 65 -5.19 -30.07 3.93
CA THR A 65 -5.30 -31.09 4.99
C THR A 65 -4.90 -32.48 4.52
N ASN A 66 -4.43 -32.63 3.29
CA ASN A 66 -3.99 -33.90 2.74
C ASN A 66 -2.67 -34.35 3.36
N ASP A 67 -2.60 -35.59 3.85
CA ASP A 67 -1.39 -36.17 4.45
C ASP A 67 -0.50 -36.77 3.37
N PHE A 68 0.70 -36.22 3.19
CA PHE A 68 1.67 -36.69 2.20
C PHE A 68 2.72 -37.64 2.79
N ILE A 69 3.02 -37.56 4.10
CA ILE A 69 4.13 -38.30 4.73
C ILE A 69 3.71 -39.18 5.92
N ASP A 70 2.42 -39.48 6.08
CA ASP A 70 1.87 -40.21 7.24
C ASP A 70 2.22 -39.47 8.53
N VAL A 71 1.90 -38.17 8.54
CA VAL A 71 2.10 -37.28 9.69
C VAL A 71 1.30 -37.77 10.89
N ASP A 72 0.10 -38.28 10.63
CA ASP A 72 -0.84 -38.64 11.67
C ASP A 72 -0.59 -40.05 12.25
N GLY A 73 0.15 -40.89 11.52
CA GLY A 73 0.68 -42.18 11.97
C GLY A 73 -0.33 -43.31 11.91
N ASP A 74 -1.37 -43.19 11.09
CA ASP A 74 -2.38 -44.23 10.88
C ASP A 74 -1.95 -45.30 9.84
N GLY A 75 -0.83 -45.07 9.15
CA GLY A 75 -0.26 -45.97 8.14
C GLY A 75 -0.81 -45.77 6.73
N VAL A 76 -1.63 -44.73 6.50
CA VAL A 76 -2.19 -44.32 5.22
C VAL A 76 -1.66 -42.91 4.91
N PHE A 77 -1.27 -42.67 3.65
CA PHE A 77 -0.82 -41.36 3.21
C PHE A 77 -0.85 -41.26 1.69
N GLY A 78 -0.78 -40.03 1.20
CA GLY A 78 -0.80 -39.70 -0.20
C GLY A 78 -2.16 -39.98 -0.84
N PHE A 79 -2.15 -40.06 -2.16
CA PHE A 79 -3.29 -40.52 -2.95
C PHE A 79 -3.12 -42.01 -3.29
N ASP A 80 -4.15 -42.81 -3.00
CA ASP A 80 -4.19 -44.21 -3.36
C ASP A 80 -4.85 -44.40 -4.75
N PRO A 81 -4.11 -44.79 -5.78
CA PRO A 81 -4.64 -44.98 -7.12
C PRO A 81 -5.64 -46.14 -7.23
N ASN A 82 -5.71 -47.04 -6.25
CA ASN A 82 -6.62 -48.19 -6.29
C ASN A 82 -8.01 -47.84 -5.75
N THR A 83 -8.08 -46.94 -4.76
CA THR A 83 -9.32 -46.51 -4.11
C THR A 83 -9.76 -45.12 -4.57
N PHE A 84 -8.88 -44.36 -5.24
CA PHE A 84 -9.07 -42.97 -5.65
C PHE A 84 -9.38 -42.04 -4.47
N THR A 85 -8.88 -42.40 -3.27
CA THR A 85 -9.00 -41.58 -2.06
C THR A 85 -7.69 -40.89 -1.75
N VAL A 86 -7.80 -39.69 -1.18
CA VAL A 86 -6.67 -38.95 -0.61
C VAL A 86 -6.79 -39.01 0.89
N ASP A 87 -5.70 -39.34 1.56
CA ASP A 87 -5.67 -39.35 3.02
C ASP A 87 -5.69 -37.93 3.61
N GLN A 88 -6.32 -37.78 4.79
CA GLN A 88 -6.64 -36.48 5.39
C GLN A 88 -6.24 -36.44 6.87
N MET A 89 -5.35 -35.51 7.21
CA MET A 89 -5.03 -35.17 8.61
C MET A 89 -6.27 -34.66 9.36
N CYS A 90 -7.21 -34.04 8.62
CA CYS A 90 -8.44 -33.46 9.16
C CYS A 90 -9.67 -34.16 8.58
N THR A 91 -10.41 -34.93 9.38
CA THR A 91 -11.53 -35.76 8.89
C THR A 91 -12.92 -35.18 9.18
N THR A 92 -12.98 -34.11 9.99
CA THR A 92 -14.24 -33.39 10.29
C THR A 92 -14.20 -31.96 9.78
N TYR A 93 -15.23 -31.61 9.00
CA TYR A 93 -15.40 -30.32 8.31
C TYR A 93 -16.72 -29.64 8.69
N ASN A 94 -17.13 -29.73 9.95
CA ASN A 94 -18.33 -29.05 10.44
C ASN A 94 -18.03 -28.27 11.72
N THR A 95 -18.79 -27.20 11.94
CA THR A 95 -18.61 -26.28 13.07
C THR A 95 -19.33 -26.71 14.35
N GLY A 96 -20.07 -27.82 14.31
CA GLY A 96 -20.86 -28.35 15.43
C GLY A 96 -20.12 -29.36 16.31
N GLY A 97 -18.89 -29.73 15.96
CA GLY A 97 -18.06 -30.69 16.70
C GLY A 97 -16.87 -31.17 15.88
N PHE A 98 -15.64 -30.94 16.35
CA PHE A 98 -14.43 -31.46 15.70
C PHE A 98 -14.00 -32.78 16.37
N THR A 99 -14.37 -33.91 15.77
CA THR A 99 -13.83 -35.25 16.09
C THR A 99 -12.87 -35.68 14.98
N THR A 100 -11.66 -35.16 15.04
CA THR A 100 -10.66 -35.26 13.99
C THR A 100 -9.28 -35.43 14.62
N GLN A 101 -8.36 -36.05 13.91
CA GLN A 101 -6.99 -36.23 14.37
C GLN A 101 -6.30 -34.88 14.52
N TRP A 102 -6.47 -33.97 13.56
CA TRP A 102 -5.89 -32.64 13.61
C TRP A 102 -6.95 -31.55 13.54
N LEU A 103 -6.74 -30.50 14.33
CA LEU A 103 -7.49 -29.24 14.24
C LEU A 103 -6.54 -28.15 13.78
N TRP A 104 -6.82 -27.63 12.60
CA TRP A 104 -6.13 -26.49 12.03
C TRP A 104 -7.07 -25.29 11.97
N THR A 105 -6.63 -24.16 12.54
CA THR A 105 -7.32 -22.88 12.40
C THR A 105 -6.41 -21.85 11.74
N TYR A 106 -6.94 -21.14 10.75
CA TYR A 106 -6.27 -20.06 10.03
C TYR A 106 -7.01 -18.74 10.19
N ARG A 107 -6.28 -17.66 10.50
CA ARG A 107 -6.75 -16.28 10.61
C ARG A 107 -6.09 -15.42 9.52
N SER A 108 -6.85 -15.07 8.49
CA SER A 108 -6.40 -14.12 7.47
C SER A 108 -6.65 -12.68 7.92
N VAL A 109 -5.57 -11.99 8.27
CA VAL A 109 -5.56 -10.61 8.79
C VAL A 109 -4.58 -9.71 8.01
N GLY A 110 -3.95 -10.25 6.96
CA GLY A 110 -2.82 -9.65 6.25
C GLY A 110 -1.49 -10.22 6.73
N SER A 111 -0.55 -10.39 5.80
CA SER A 111 0.76 -11.02 6.02
C SER A 111 1.50 -10.50 7.24
N VAL A 112 1.80 -9.20 7.27
CA VAL A 112 2.61 -8.59 8.34
C VAL A 112 1.77 -8.35 9.61
N ASN A 113 0.45 -8.12 9.47
CA ASN A 113 -0.46 -8.05 10.62
C ASN A 113 -0.59 -9.41 11.34
N GLY A 114 -0.65 -10.52 10.61
CA GLY A 114 -0.65 -11.86 11.20
C GLY A 114 0.71 -12.25 11.77
N PHE A 115 1.80 -11.76 11.18
CA PHE A 115 3.12 -11.86 11.78
C PHE A 115 3.22 -11.08 13.11
N ARG A 116 2.57 -9.91 13.20
CA ARG A 116 2.42 -9.18 14.47
C ARG A 116 1.61 -9.98 15.49
N GLU A 117 0.50 -10.61 15.11
CA GLU A 117 -0.24 -11.52 16.01
C GLU A 117 0.67 -12.67 16.50
N PHE A 118 1.47 -13.26 15.62
CA PHE A 118 2.44 -14.30 15.96
C PHE A 118 3.53 -13.82 16.93
N ILE A 119 4.14 -12.66 16.69
CA ILE A 119 5.14 -12.08 17.61
C ILE A 119 4.52 -11.82 18.98
N GLU A 120 3.33 -11.22 19.04
CA GLU A 120 2.63 -10.94 20.30
C GLU A 120 2.30 -12.23 21.07
N TYR A 121 1.89 -13.29 20.38
CA TYR A 121 1.66 -14.57 21.02
C TYR A 121 2.96 -15.21 21.51
N GLN A 122 3.97 -15.34 20.65
CA GLN A 122 5.21 -16.04 20.98
C GLN A 122 6.03 -15.31 22.05
N ALA A 123 6.03 -13.96 22.04
CA ALA A 123 6.76 -13.17 23.02
C ALA A 123 5.96 -12.93 24.31
N CYS A 124 4.63 -12.81 24.23
CA CYS A 124 3.81 -12.30 25.34
C CYS A 124 2.61 -13.16 25.71
N ASN A 125 2.39 -14.28 25.02
CA ASN A 125 1.21 -15.14 25.18
C ASN A 125 -0.11 -14.36 25.07
N LYS A 126 -0.16 -13.40 24.14
CA LYS A 126 -1.34 -12.56 23.88
C LYS A 126 -2.00 -12.95 22.57
N PHE A 127 -3.32 -13.10 22.60
CA PHE A 127 -4.15 -13.30 21.42
C PHE A 127 -4.78 -11.98 20.97
N SER A 128 -4.92 -11.83 19.66
CA SER A 128 -5.85 -10.85 19.11
C SER A 128 -7.28 -11.24 19.48
N THR A 129 -8.07 -10.26 19.92
CA THR A 129 -9.50 -10.45 20.19
C THR A 129 -10.36 -10.03 19.00
N GLU A 130 -9.74 -9.58 17.90
CA GLU A 130 -10.45 -9.12 16.71
C GLU A 130 -10.88 -10.32 15.84
N ILE A 131 -12.01 -10.16 15.16
CA ILE A 131 -12.41 -11.07 14.09
C ILE A 131 -11.45 -10.85 12.92
N PRO A 132 -10.95 -11.91 12.26
CA PRO A 132 -10.06 -11.74 11.12
C PRO A 132 -10.67 -10.81 10.07
N SER A 133 -9.90 -9.82 9.63
CA SER A 133 -10.39 -8.75 8.74
C SER A 133 -10.81 -9.25 7.37
N GLU A 134 -10.36 -10.44 6.96
CA GLU A 134 -10.70 -11.01 5.64
C GLU A 134 -11.37 -12.37 5.74
N ALA A 135 -10.74 -13.35 6.40
CA ALA A 135 -11.27 -14.71 6.47
C ALA A 135 -10.79 -15.46 7.71
N GLY A 136 -11.67 -16.26 8.28
CA GLY A 136 -11.33 -17.27 9.28
C GLY A 136 -11.66 -18.66 8.74
N ILE A 137 -10.71 -19.59 8.77
CA ILE A 137 -10.91 -20.98 8.33
C ILE A 137 -10.56 -21.96 9.46
N SER A 138 -11.33 -23.02 9.64
CA SER A 138 -11.01 -24.15 10.51
C SER A 138 -11.32 -25.45 9.79
N ASN A 139 -10.31 -26.29 9.56
CA ASN A 139 -10.40 -27.50 8.72
C ASN A 139 -11.26 -27.26 7.46
N ARG A 140 -10.87 -26.28 6.63
CA ARG A 140 -11.56 -25.91 5.37
C ARG A 140 -12.92 -25.25 5.52
N VAL A 141 -13.47 -25.15 6.73
CA VAL A 141 -14.73 -24.45 6.99
C VAL A 141 -14.47 -23.00 7.30
N ARG A 142 -15.09 -22.12 6.52
CA ARG A 142 -15.09 -20.69 6.79
C ARG A 142 -15.95 -20.40 8.03
N TRP A 143 -15.43 -19.60 8.94
CA TRP A 143 -16.11 -19.17 10.17
C TRP A 143 -16.10 -17.65 10.36
N ALA A 144 -15.29 -16.93 9.57
CA ALA A 144 -15.35 -15.48 9.47
C ALA A 144 -15.09 -15.03 8.03
N GLU A 145 -15.66 -13.89 7.68
CA GLU A 145 -15.51 -13.24 6.38
C GLU A 145 -15.64 -11.74 6.55
N LEU A 146 -14.70 -10.98 5.99
CA LEU A 146 -14.70 -9.50 5.96
C LEU A 146 -14.95 -8.86 7.35
N GLY A 147 -14.28 -9.37 8.39
CA GLY A 147 -14.42 -8.86 9.75
C GLY A 147 -15.72 -9.26 10.47
N ALA A 148 -16.57 -10.08 9.84
CA ALA A 148 -17.81 -10.60 10.42
C ALA A 148 -17.73 -12.11 10.65
N LEU A 149 -18.52 -12.62 11.61
CA LEU A 149 -18.64 -14.06 11.84
C LEU A 149 -19.62 -14.69 10.84
N ASP A 150 -19.22 -15.81 10.25
CA ASP A 150 -20.09 -16.65 9.41
C ASP A 150 -20.83 -17.68 10.28
N GLY A 151 -21.60 -17.19 11.27
CA GLY A 151 -22.35 -18.02 12.22
C GLY A 151 -22.14 -17.66 13.70
N SER A 152 -22.79 -18.43 14.58
CA SER A 152 -22.66 -18.27 16.04
C SER A 152 -21.71 -19.32 16.59
N PHE A 153 -20.52 -18.89 17.01
CA PHE A 153 -19.47 -19.80 17.49
C PHE A 153 -19.25 -19.72 19.01
N PRO A 154 -18.82 -20.82 19.63
CA PRO A 154 -18.78 -20.95 21.09
C PRO A 154 -17.55 -20.31 21.75
N CYS A 155 -16.47 -19.99 21.02
CA CYS A 155 -15.30 -19.34 21.63
C CYS A 155 -15.55 -17.85 21.94
N ARG A 156 -16.30 -17.60 23.02
CA ARG A 156 -16.57 -16.26 23.56
C ARG A 156 -15.49 -15.79 24.54
N ALA A 157 -14.72 -16.71 25.11
CA ALA A 157 -13.72 -16.38 26.13
C ALA A 157 -12.57 -15.47 25.61
N LEU A 158 -12.24 -15.58 24.31
CA LEU A 158 -11.22 -14.75 23.66
C LEU A 158 -11.81 -13.73 22.67
N ASN A 159 -13.15 -13.70 22.51
CA ASN A 159 -13.87 -12.90 21.50
C ASN A 159 -13.40 -13.07 20.04
N THR A 160 -12.57 -14.07 19.73
CA THR A 160 -12.08 -14.32 18.37
C THR A 160 -13.15 -14.82 17.42
N GLY A 161 -14.23 -15.40 17.96
CA GLY A 161 -15.31 -16.01 17.21
C GLY A 161 -14.94 -17.31 16.48
N ALA A 162 -13.76 -17.87 16.77
CA ALA A 162 -13.34 -19.15 16.20
C ALA A 162 -14.24 -20.32 16.69
N PRO A 163 -14.47 -21.36 15.86
CA PRO A 163 -15.24 -22.53 16.23
C PRO A 163 -14.70 -23.28 17.45
N VAL A 164 -13.37 -23.29 17.60
CA VAL A 164 -12.64 -23.82 18.77
C VAL A 164 -11.72 -22.70 19.26
N CYS A 165 -11.57 -22.57 20.57
CA CYS A 165 -10.67 -21.54 21.10
C CYS A 165 -9.22 -21.86 20.74
N PRO A 166 -8.50 -20.94 20.08
CA PRO A 166 -7.08 -21.10 19.86
C PRO A 166 -6.35 -21.10 21.21
N ASP A 167 -5.46 -22.07 21.40
CA ASP A 167 -4.55 -22.19 22.53
C ASP A 167 -3.12 -21.74 22.18
N SER A 168 -2.85 -21.52 20.87
CA SER A 168 -1.58 -21.04 20.33
C SER A 168 -1.72 -20.14 19.11
N ILE A 169 -0.61 -19.50 18.70
CA ILE A 169 -0.36 -19.05 17.32
C ILE A 169 1.02 -19.61 16.93
N ASP A 170 1.05 -20.75 16.27
CA ASP A 170 2.28 -21.51 16.04
C ASP A 170 3.05 -21.05 14.80
N MET A 171 2.33 -20.43 13.86
CA MET A 171 2.86 -20.08 12.54
C MET A 171 2.29 -18.75 12.06
N ALA A 172 3.10 -17.98 11.35
CA ALA A 172 2.62 -16.87 10.55
C ALA A 172 2.96 -17.08 9.08
N ILE A 173 1.99 -16.92 8.19
CA ILE A 173 2.28 -16.94 6.75
C ILE A 173 2.43 -15.51 6.22
N LEU A 174 3.52 -15.28 5.51
CA LEU A 174 3.84 -14.00 4.92
C LEU A 174 4.06 -14.11 3.42
N ASP A 175 3.70 -13.06 2.67
CA ASP A 175 4.01 -12.95 1.23
C ASP A 175 5.50 -12.62 0.97
N VAL A 176 6.25 -12.36 2.03
CA VAL A 176 7.66 -11.94 2.03
C VAL A 176 8.42 -12.64 3.15
N PRO A 177 9.76 -12.77 3.06
CA PRO A 177 10.59 -13.19 4.19
C PRO A 177 10.31 -12.35 5.45
N THR A 178 10.41 -12.96 6.64
CA THR A 178 10.18 -12.24 7.90
C THR A 178 11.08 -11.02 8.09
N PHE A 179 12.29 -11.07 7.52
CA PHE A 179 13.24 -9.97 7.56
C PHE A 179 12.76 -8.72 6.79
N TRP A 180 11.96 -8.91 5.74
CA TRP A 180 11.37 -7.82 4.97
C TRP A 180 10.15 -7.21 5.66
N ALA A 181 9.61 -7.92 6.66
CA ALA A 181 8.43 -7.55 7.42
C ALA A 181 8.77 -7.02 8.83
N THR A 182 10.05 -6.83 9.16
CA THR A 182 10.49 -6.45 10.51
C THR A 182 11.32 -5.17 10.47
N GLN A 183 10.99 -4.19 11.33
CA GLN A 183 11.76 -2.96 11.44
C GLN A 183 13.13 -3.15 12.12
N ALA A 184 14.07 -2.25 11.85
CA ALA A 184 15.36 -2.19 12.51
C ALA A 184 15.77 -0.74 12.82
N GLY A 185 16.41 -0.49 13.97
CA GLY A 185 16.90 0.83 14.35
C GLY A 185 15.84 1.75 14.96
N THR A 186 15.91 3.06 14.64
CA THR A 186 15.04 4.12 15.19
C THR A 186 14.48 5.02 14.10
N PRO A 187 13.34 5.72 14.31
CA PRO A 187 12.75 6.59 13.29
C PRO A 187 13.68 7.70 12.78
N ALA A 188 14.58 8.20 13.62
CA ALA A 188 15.57 9.21 13.23
C ALA A 188 16.62 8.70 12.22
N GLN A 189 16.70 7.38 12.01
CA GLN A 189 17.58 6.74 11.03
C GLN A 189 16.83 6.32 9.76
N GLY A 190 15.50 6.45 9.77
CA GLY A 190 14.63 6.09 8.65
C GLY A 190 14.99 6.87 7.39
N ALA A 191 15.00 6.16 6.27
CA ALA A 191 15.18 6.74 4.94
C ALA A 191 14.46 5.85 3.92
N TRP A 192 14.04 6.43 2.80
CA TRP A 192 13.24 5.71 1.81
C TRP A 192 13.98 4.52 1.16
N ASN A 193 15.31 4.52 1.15
CA ASN A 193 16.14 3.51 0.50
C ASN A 193 16.79 2.52 1.49
N ARG A 194 16.31 2.44 2.73
CA ARG A 194 16.79 1.43 3.69
C ARG A 194 16.40 0.04 3.21
N THR A 195 17.31 -0.91 3.35
CA THR A 195 17.06 -2.32 3.03
C THR A 195 16.89 -3.16 4.30
N PRO A 196 16.29 -4.37 4.20
CA PRO A 196 16.07 -5.24 5.34
C PRO A 196 17.31 -5.44 6.22
N GLY A 197 17.15 -5.17 7.52
CA GLY A 197 18.20 -5.27 8.54
C GLY A 197 19.11 -4.04 8.70
N GLN A 198 19.02 -3.03 7.83
CA GLN A 198 19.71 -1.76 8.04
C GLN A 198 19.02 -0.94 9.14
N LEU A 199 19.80 -0.16 9.91
CA LEU A 199 19.23 0.76 10.89
C LEU A 199 18.37 1.82 10.18
N GLY A 200 17.14 1.97 10.65
CA GLY A 200 16.10 2.83 10.04
C GLY A 200 15.11 2.07 9.16
N PHE A 201 15.36 0.81 8.79
CA PHE A 201 14.45 0.04 7.94
C PHE A 201 13.08 -0.17 8.60
N GLY A 202 12.00 -0.01 7.83
CA GLY A 202 10.62 -0.19 8.28
C GLY A 202 10.09 0.96 9.13
N LEU A 203 10.79 2.10 9.17
CA LEU A 203 10.48 3.25 10.01
C LEU A 203 10.39 4.53 9.17
N ASN A 204 9.21 5.14 9.16
CA ASN A 204 8.97 6.45 8.55
C ASN A 204 8.38 7.41 9.58
N PRO A 205 9.07 8.51 9.95
CA PRO A 205 8.56 9.46 10.94
C PRO A 205 7.44 10.37 10.40
N LYS A 206 7.19 10.40 9.08
CA LYS A 206 6.16 11.25 8.46
C LYS A 206 4.77 10.62 8.63
N PRO A 207 3.85 11.24 9.41
CA PRO A 207 2.48 10.74 9.53
C PRO A 207 1.65 11.06 8.28
N SER A 208 0.55 10.34 8.11
CA SER A 208 -0.54 10.72 7.20
C SER A 208 -1.24 12.01 7.63
N THR A 209 -2.16 12.50 6.79
CA THR A 209 -3.07 13.62 7.11
C THR A 209 -3.88 13.44 8.40
N SER A 210 -4.02 12.21 8.90
CA SER A 210 -4.74 11.90 10.14
C SER A 210 -3.82 11.66 11.36
N GLY A 211 -2.50 11.76 11.20
CA GLY A 211 -1.53 11.41 12.22
C GLY A 211 -1.11 9.94 12.24
N PHE A 212 -1.67 9.08 11.38
CA PHE A 212 -1.30 7.66 11.28
C PHE A 212 0.15 7.49 10.80
N ILE A 213 0.95 6.71 11.53
CA ILE A 213 2.35 6.42 11.21
C ILE A 213 2.46 5.01 10.62
N SER A 214 3.16 4.92 9.48
CA SER A 214 3.41 3.67 8.78
C SER A 214 4.70 3.02 9.28
N GLU A 215 4.60 2.01 10.15
CA GLU A 215 5.74 1.26 10.71
C GLU A 215 5.58 -0.26 10.62
N LEU A 216 6.67 -0.97 10.29
CA LEU A 216 6.72 -2.44 10.36
C LEU A 216 6.73 -2.91 11.81
N PRO A 217 6.24 -4.13 12.13
CA PRO A 217 6.36 -4.67 13.47
C PRO A 217 7.83 -4.81 13.87
N SER A 218 8.09 -4.67 15.16
CA SER A 218 9.38 -5.03 15.74
C SER A 218 9.40 -6.51 16.10
N GLY A 219 10.59 -7.11 16.19
CA GLY A 219 10.77 -8.43 16.79
C GLY A 219 10.50 -8.48 18.30
N VAL A 220 9.98 -7.39 18.90
CA VAL A 220 9.68 -7.25 20.31
C VAL A 220 8.16 -7.18 20.49
N GLY A 221 7.60 -8.09 21.30
CA GLY A 221 6.18 -8.05 21.65
C GLY A 221 5.87 -6.96 22.67
N SER A 222 4.60 -6.59 22.81
CA SER A 222 4.11 -5.51 23.68
C SER A 222 4.48 -5.61 25.17
N CYS A 223 4.89 -6.79 25.64
CA CYS A 223 5.37 -7.06 27.00
C CYS A 223 6.90 -6.89 27.17
N GLY A 224 7.62 -6.57 26.09
CA GLY A 224 9.09 -6.48 26.06
C GLY A 224 9.80 -7.80 25.79
N GLY A 225 9.08 -8.89 25.50
CA GLY A 225 9.68 -10.15 25.06
C GLY A 225 10.29 -10.00 23.66
N VAL A 226 11.50 -10.53 23.45
CA VAL A 226 12.28 -10.32 22.23
C VAL A 226 12.45 -11.64 21.47
N LEU A 227 12.10 -11.64 20.20
CA LEU A 227 12.38 -12.70 19.23
C LEU A 227 13.56 -12.28 18.34
N ASN A 228 14.23 -13.26 17.73
CA ASN A 228 15.40 -13.02 16.88
C ASN A 228 15.37 -13.86 15.60
N PHE A 229 16.25 -13.53 14.65
CA PHE A 229 16.37 -14.21 13.35
C PHE A 229 17.71 -14.95 13.20
N ASN A 230 18.41 -15.25 14.31
CA ASN A 230 19.74 -15.83 14.27
C ASN A 230 19.71 -17.35 14.05
N THR A 231 19.39 -17.76 12.83
CA THR A 231 19.34 -19.17 12.44
C THR A 231 20.72 -19.86 12.41
N ASN A 232 21.82 -19.10 12.45
CA ASN A 232 23.19 -19.63 12.52
C ASN A 232 23.55 -20.13 13.94
N MET A 233 23.03 -19.49 14.98
CA MET A 233 23.17 -19.91 16.37
C MET A 233 21.81 -19.77 17.05
N PRO A 234 20.87 -20.69 16.73
CA PRO A 234 19.49 -20.52 17.13
C PRO A 234 19.32 -20.78 18.63
N ASP A 235 18.30 -20.13 19.18
CA ASP A 235 17.78 -20.33 20.53
C ASP A 235 16.25 -20.50 20.49
N ASN A 236 15.64 -20.59 21.67
CA ASN A 236 14.19 -20.78 21.79
C ASN A 236 13.37 -19.53 21.39
N ALA A 237 14.02 -18.41 21.05
CA ALA A 237 13.41 -17.19 20.57
C ALA A 237 13.67 -16.96 19.06
N THR A 238 14.35 -17.91 18.38
CA THR A 238 14.68 -17.79 16.97
C THR A 238 13.50 -18.13 16.07
N ILE A 239 13.13 -17.17 15.22
CA ILE A 239 12.17 -17.31 14.13
C ILE A 239 12.87 -17.90 12.92
N PHE A 240 12.22 -18.88 12.30
CA PHE A 240 12.66 -19.51 11.06
C PHE A 240 11.71 -19.18 9.92
N ASP A 241 12.27 -18.77 8.79
CA ASP A 241 11.56 -18.68 7.52
C ASP A 241 11.54 -20.05 6.83
N ASN A 242 10.37 -20.50 6.41
CA ASN A 242 10.17 -21.70 5.61
C ASN A 242 9.54 -21.30 4.26
N PRO A 243 10.35 -20.96 3.24
CA PRO A 243 9.84 -20.53 1.93
C PRO A 243 9.06 -21.64 1.24
N ILE A 244 7.85 -21.33 0.79
CA ILE A 244 6.95 -22.30 0.13
C ILE A 244 6.58 -21.91 -1.30
N ALA A 245 6.61 -20.63 -1.67
CA ALA A 245 6.26 -20.17 -3.01
C ALA A 245 6.82 -18.76 -3.30
N TRP A 246 6.55 -18.27 -4.50
CA TRP A 246 6.78 -16.90 -4.95
C TRP A 246 5.44 -16.24 -5.27
N GLY A 247 5.26 -15.03 -4.74
CA GLY A 247 4.13 -14.15 -4.98
C GLY A 247 4.55 -12.97 -5.85
N PRO A 248 4.44 -13.07 -7.19
CA PRO A 248 4.71 -11.94 -8.08
C PRO A 248 3.68 -10.82 -7.87
N THR A 249 4.11 -9.58 -8.03
CA THR A 249 3.24 -8.38 -7.94
C THR A 249 3.29 -7.58 -9.23
N GLY A 250 2.20 -6.90 -9.58
CA GLY A 250 2.06 -6.07 -10.77
C GLY A 250 1.79 -4.62 -10.41
N ILE A 251 2.29 -3.68 -11.22
CA ILE A 251 1.88 -2.28 -11.16
C ILE A 251 0.63 -2.13 -12.00
N ILE A 252 -0.44 -1.61 -11.39
CA ILE A 252 -1.73 -1.41 -12.04
C ILE A 252 -2.03 0.08 -12.16
N ALA A 253 -2.74 0.47 -13.21
CA ALA A 253 -3.17 1.84 -13.40
C ALA A 253 -4.55 1.91 -14.06
N ASN A 254 -5.26 3.01 -13.84
CA ASN A 254 -6.41 3.31 -14.67
C ASN A 254 -5.95 3.55 -16.12
N ALA A 255 -6.74 3.14 -17.11
CA ALA A 255 -6.41 3.33 -18.51
C ALA A 255 -6.20 4.81 -18.88
N SER A 256 -6.83 5.72 -18.14
CA SER A 256 -6.72 7.17 -18.29
C SER A 256 -5.42 7.80 -17.77
N VAL A 257 -4.54 7.03 -17.12
CA VAL A 257 -3.14 7.46 -16.93
C VAL A 257 -2.43 7.60 -18.28
N CYS A 258 -2.90 6.88 -19.31
CA CYS A 258 -2.45 6.99 -20.70
C CYS A 258 -0.95 6.73 -20.94
N ASP A 259 -0.25 6.14 -19.96
CA ASP A 259 1.13 5.71 -20.07
C ASP A 259 1.28 4.24 -19.68
N GLN A 260 1.94 3.47 -20.54
CA GLN A 260 2.17 2.05 -20.36
C GLN A 260 3.59 1.71 -19.87
N ASP A 261 4.57 2.61 -20.02
CA ASP A 261 6.00 2.28 -19.91
C ASP A 261 6.68 3.10 -18.80
N TRP A 262 7.01 2.45 -17.69
CA TRP A 262 7.56 3.13 -16.51
C TRP A 262 8.95 2.62 -16.13
N ASP A 263 9.86 3.55 -15.83
CA ASP A 263 11.14 3.20 -15.21
C ASP A 263 10.91 2.89 -13.73
N ILE A 264 11.65 1.92 -13.19
CA ILE A 264 11.51 1.57 -11.77
C ILE A 264 11.95 2.73 -10.87
N THR A 265 12.88 3.60 -11.31
CA THR A 265 13.24 4.83 -10.58
C THR A 265 12.12 5.86 -10.52
N ASP A 266 11.30 5.95 -11.57
CA ASP A 266 10.16 6.88 -11.60
C ASP A 266 9.05 6.37 -10.68
N LEU A 267 8.87 5.05 -10.64
CA LEU A 267 7.99 4.41 -9.66
C LEU A 267 8.50 4.56 -8.22
N GLN A 268 9.81 4.47 -7.98
CA GLN A 268 10.41 4.78 -6.67
C GLN A 268 10.05 6.21 -6.25
N HIS A 269 10.22 7.17 -7.16
CA HIS A 269 9.87 8.57 -6.93
C HIS A 269 8.40 8.70 -6.55
N LEU A 270 7.52 8.15 -7.39
CA LEU A 270 6.07 8.24 -7.25
C LEU A 270 5.55 7.63 -5.94
N PHE A 271 6.01 6.44 -5.55
CA PHE A 271 5.55 5.80 -4.31
C PHE A 271 6.15 6.42 -3.04
N VAL A 272 7.30 7.08 -3.14
CA VAL A 272 7.92 7.78 -2.00
C VAL A 272 7.31 9.15 -1.78
N THR A 273 7.02 9.91 -2.84
CA THR A 273 6.60 11.32 -2.75
C THR A 273 5.13 11.56 -3.03
N GLY A 274 4.43 10.63 -3.72
CA GLY A 274 3.07 10.84 -4.23
C GLY A 274 3.00 11.57 -5.56
N ARG A 275 4.15 11.92 -6.18
CA ARG A 275 4.24 12.63 -7.46
C ARG A 275 5.41 12.09 -8.29
N SER A 276 5.31 12.16 -9.61
CA SER A 276 6.42 11.74 -10.50
C SER A 276 7.61 12.71 -10.43
N SER A 277 8.73 12.32 -11.02
CA SER A 277 9.98 13.09 -11.02
C SER A 277 9.89 14.42 -11.77
N ASP A 278 8.94 14.56 -12.69
CA ASP A 278 8.61 15.83 -13.37
C ASP A 278 7.60 16.69 -12.60
N GLY A 279 7.12 16.20 -11.44
CA GLY A 279 6.14 16.87 -10.60
C GLY A 279 4.67 16.58 -10.94
N LEU A 280 4.39 15.78 -11.98
CA LEU A 280 3.02 15.40 -12.32
C LEU A 280 2.36 14.66 -11.14
N ASN A 281 1.13 15.09 -10.87
CA ASN A 281 0.32 14.59 -9.77
C ASN A 281 -0.59 13.45 -10.24
N LEU A 282 -0.50 12.32 -9.56
CA LEU A 282 -1.34 11.15 -9.75
C LEU A 282 -1.92 10.74 -8.40
N VAL A 283 -3.01 9.98 -8.42
CA VAL A 283 -3.49 9.33 -7.20
C VAL A 283 -2.68 8.06 -6.96
N VAL A 284 -1.69 8.14 -6.08
CA VAL A 284 -0.78 7.02 -5.81
C VAL A 284 -1.37 6.15 -4.71
N ALA A 285 -2.16 5.16 -5.11
CA ALA A 285 -2.84 4.26 -4.21
C ALA A 285 -1.85 3.32 -3.52
N THR A 286 -1.99 3.19 -2.20
CA THR A 286 -1.09 2.34 -1.38
C THR A 286 -1.88 1.45 -0.44
N ARG A 287 -1.30 0.28 -0.13
CA ARG A 287 -1.77 -0.62 0.91
C ARG A 287 -1.22 -0.19 2.27
N ASP A 288 -1.83 -0.64 3.37
CA ASP A 288 -1.21 -0.49 4.70
C ASP A 288 0.12 -1.25 4.77
N VAL A 289 1.05 -0.78 5.60
CA VAL A 289 2.38 -1.40 5.78
C VAL A 289 2.29 -2.84 6.31
N GLY A 290 1.14 -3.22 6.87
CA GLY A 290 0.78 -4.59 7.27
C GLY A 290 0.59 -5.56 6.09
N SER A 291 0.62 -5.08 4.85
CA SER A 291 0.42 -5.86 3.62
C SER A 291 1.71 -6.51 3.11
N GLY A 292 1.70 -7.83 2.94
CA GLY A 292 2.82 -8.56 2.34
C GLY A 292 3.02 -8.19 0.87
N THR A 293 1.94 -7.93 0.12
CA THR A 293 2.01 -7.39 -1.26
C THR A 293 2.76 -6.05 -1.31
N ARG A 294 2.49 -5.12 -0.37
CA ARG A 294 3.25 -3.85 -0.27
C ARG A 294 4.72 -4.14 -0.01
N ASN A 295 5.00 -4.99 0.97
CA ASN A 295 6.37 -5.29 1.35
C ASN A 295 7.14 -5.96 0.20
N GLY A 296 6.51 -6.86 -0.56
CA GLY A 296 7.13 -7.50 -1.73
C GLY A 296 7.43 -6.47 -2.82
N THR A 297 6.41 -5.70 -3.23
CA THR A 297 6.56 -4.65 -4.26
C THR A 297 7.62 -3.62 -3.85
N MET A 298 7.53 -3.03 -2.67
CA MET A 298 8.40 -1.93 -2.24
C MET A 298 9.85 -2.40 -2.09
N ASN A 299 10.09 -3.50 -1.38
CA ASN A 299 11.45 -4.01 -1.20
C ASN A 299 12.10 -4.31 -2.56
N THR A 300 11.41 -5.04 -3.46
CA THR A 300 11.97 -5.37 -4.79
C THR A 300 12.04 -4.19 -5.74
N MET A 301 11.25 -3.13 -5.52
CA MET A 301 11.37 -1.83 -6.18
C MET A 301 12.56 -1.01 -5.65
N GLY A 302 13.09 -1.31 -4.46
CA GLY A 302 14.17 -0.55 -3.82
C GLY A 302 13.68 0.53 -2.86
N VAL A 303 12.42 0.46 -2.44
CA VAL A 303 11.78 1.37 -1.48
C VAL A 303 11.56 0.64 -0.16
N ASP A 304 11.93 1.27 0.95
CA ASP A 304 11.54 0.84 2.29
C ASP A 304 10.01 0.81 2.37
N PRO A 305 9.39 -0.32 2.74
CA PRO A 305 7.93 -0.44 2.81
C PRO A 305 7.27 0.67 3.61
N ALA A 306 7.88 1.21 4.68
CA ALA A 306 7.32 2.30 5.48
C ALA A 306 7.29 3.65 4.74
N TRP A 307 8.14 3.83 3.72
CA TRP A 307 8.26 5.03 2.91
C TRP A 307 7.47 4.99 1.61
N GLY A 308 7.03 3.80 1.16
CA GLY A 308 6.09 3.63 0.03
C GLY A 308 4.67 4.09 0.36
N ARG A 309 4.50 5.39 0.61
CA ARG A 309 3.29 6.02 1.17
C ARG A 309 2.32 6.56 0.13
N GLY A 310 2.80 6.90 -1.08
CA GLY A 310 2.00 7.62 -2.08
C GLY A 310 1.43 8.91 -1.49
N ASP A 311 0.15 9.19 -1.72
CA ASP A 311 -0.53 10.41 -1.24
C ASP A 311 -0.68 10.50 0.29
N ASN A 312 -0.49 9.37 0.99
CA ASN A 312 -0.49 9.26 2.46
C ASN A 312 -1.70 9.89 3.20
N ILE A 313 -2.90 9.60 2.73
CA ILE A 313 -4.18 10.13 3.25
C ILE A 313 -4.80 9.15 4.26
N GLY A 314 -5.15 9.68 5.43
CA GLY A 314 -5.94 8.96 6.42
C GLY A 314 -5.24 7.74 7.07
N PRO A 315 -5.94 7.05 7.99
CA PRO A 315 -5.42 5.87 8.67
C PRO A 315 -5.56 4.60 7.80
N LYS A 316 -5.21 3.42 8.32
CA LYS A 316 -5.54 2.15 7.64
C LYS A 316 -7.04 2.09 7.27
N ASN A 317 -7.33 1.85 5.99
CA ASN A 317 -8.68 1.70 5.46
C ASN A 317 -9.05 0.22 5.27
N SER A 318 -9.97 -0.30 6.08
CA SER A 318 -10.54 -1.65 5.91
C SER A 318 -11.96 -1.64 5.35
N ASP A 319 -12.45 -0.49 4.91
CA ASP A 319 -13.79 -0.28 4.36
C ASP A 319 -13.71 -0.11 2.82
N GLY A 320 -14.28 -1.08 2.11
CA GLY A 320 -14.31 -1.07 0.64
C GLY A 320 -15.16 0.07 0.07
N ASP A 321 -16.11 0.63 0.83
CA ASP A 321 -16.92 1.75 0.34
C ASP A 321 -16.07 3.03 0.16
N ARG A 322 -15.02 3.21 0.96
CA ARG A 322 -14.06 4.32 0.82
C ARG A 322 -13.17 4.25 -0.42
N ALA A 323 -13.17 3.11 -1.13
CA ALA A 323 -12.51 3.01 -2.43
C ALA A 323 -13.28 3.75 -3.55
N ARG A 324 -14.57 4.03 -3.34
CA ARG A 324 -15.41 4.81 -4.26
C ARG A 324 -15.11 6.30 -4.18
N LEU A 325 -15.55 7.04 -5.19
CA LEU A 325 -15.57 8.50 -5.16
C LEU A 325 -16.68 8.99 -4.21
N GLY A 326 -16.44 10.10 -3.53
CA GLY A 326 -17.38 10.66 -2.56
C GLY A 326 -16.72 11.38 -1.37
N PRO A 327 -17.52 12.03 -0.51
CA PRO A 327 -17.03 12.71 0.69
C PRO A 327 -16.16 11.86 1.64
N ASN A 328 -16.30 10.52 1.61
CA ASN A 328 -15.53 9.61 2.47
C ASN A 328 -14.40 8.87 1.72
N HIS A 329 -14.07 9.29 0.50
CA HIS A 329 -13.07 8.64 -0.34
C HIS A 329 -11.71 8.55 0.37
N GLN A 330 -10.98 7.46 0.15
CA GLN A 330 -9.62 7.29 0.69
C GLN A 330 -8.79 6.36 -0.21
N PRO A 331 -7.79 6.87 -0.95
CA PRO A 331 -7.04 6.06 -1.91
C PRO A 331 -5.84 5.29 -1.32
N THR A 332 -5.40 5.65 -0.12
CA THR A 332 -4.14 5.15 0.48
C THR A 332 -4.39 4.41 1.79
N ASN A 333 -3.35 3.71 2.25
CA ASN A 333 -3.39 2.86 3.45
C ASN A 333 -4.47 1.75 3.38
N CYS A 334 -4.73 1.23 2.19
CA CYS A 334 -5.74 0.21 1.92
C CYS A 334 -5.41 -1.13 2.62
N GLY A 335 -6.37 -1.71 3.34
CA GLY A 335 -6.19 -2.93 4.12
C GLY A 335 -6.16 -4.22 3.28
N GLY A 336 -6.66 -4.21 2.06
CA GLY A 336 -6.79 -5.38 1.17
C GLY A 336 -6.45 -5.08 -0.29
N SER A 337 -6.04 -6.10 -1.05
CA SER A 337 -5.73 -5.96 -2.49
C SER A 337 -6.96 -5.58 -3.30
N GLY A 338 -8.14 -6.11 -2.96
CA GLY A 338 -9.39 -5.70 -3.61
C GLY A 338 -9.72 -4.21 -3.43
N ILE A 339 -9.38 -3.62 -2.27
CA ILE A 339 -9.63 -2.19 -2.01
C ILE A 339 -8.73 -1.32 -2.88
N ILE A 340 -7.43 -1.60 -2.98
CA ILE A 340 -6.52 -0.83 -3.86
C ILE A 340 -6.87 -1.02 -5.34
N GLU A 341 -7.28 -2.22 -5.76
CA GLU A 341 -7.79 -2.48 -7.11
C GLU A 341 -9.03 -1.62 -7.42
N ASP A 342 -9.97 -1.54 -6.47
CA ASP A 342 -11.16 -0.71 -6.61
C ASP A 342 -10.80 0.80 -6.57
N VAL A 343 -9.81 1.23 -5.78
CA VAL A 343 -9.31 2.61 -5.79
C VAL A 343 -8.77 2.98 -7.17
N VAL A 344 -7.92 2.13 -7.76
CA VAL A 344 -7.31 2.36 -9.08
C VAL A 344 -8.37 2.39 -10.18
N ARG A 345 -9.36 1.49 -10.11
CA ARG A 345 -10.49 1.48 -11.05
C ARG A 345 -11.36 2.73 -10.94
N ASN A 346 -11.62 3.19 -9.71
CA ASN A 346 -12.56 4.28 -9.44
C ASN A 346 -11.90 5.67 -9.46
N ARG A 347 -10.63 5.82 -9.84
CA ARG A 347 -9.99 7.13 -9.96
C ARG A 347 -9.25 7.20 -11.27
N ARG A 348 -9.53 8.24 -12.04
CA ARG A 348 -9.07 8.31 -13.42
C ARG A 348 -7.55 8.52 -13.52
N LEU A 349 -6.93 9.16 -12.54
CA LEU A 349 -5.48 9.39 -12.50
C LEU A 349 -4.76 8.48 -11.50
N ALA A 350 -5.30 7.28 -11.24
CA ALA A 350 -4.76 6.41 -10.21
C ALA A 350 -3.79 5.35 -10.72
N ILE A 351 -2.77 5.11 -9.92
CA ILE A 351 -1.78 4.04 -10.05
C ILE A 351 -1.63 3.33 -8.71
N GLY A 352 -1.31 2.04 -8.75
CA GLY A 352 -1.13 1.22 -7.56
C GLY A 352 -0.44 -0.09 -7.90
N TYR A 353 -0.62 -1.08 -7.02
CA TYR A 353 -0.07 -2.41 -7.20
C TYR A 353 -0.96 -3.48 -6.60
N THR A 354 -0.87 -4.70 -7.12
CA THR A 354 -1.57 -5.87 -6.58
C THR A 354 -0.74 -7.15 -6.81
N GLY A 355 -1.11 -8.24 -6.13
CA GLY A 355 -0.52 -9.55 -6.39
C GLY A 355 -0.95 -10.08 -7.75
N LEU A 356 -0.21 -11.02 -8.34
CA LEU A 356 -0.56 -11.62 -9.64
C LEU A 356 -0.86 -13.13 -9.55
N ALA A 357 -0.58 -13.75 -8.41
CA ALA A 357 -0.84 -15.17 -8.15
C ALA A 357 -1.57 -15.35 -6.80
N GLY A 358 -1.78 -16.60 -6.38
CA GLY A 358 -2.57 -16.91 -5.19
C GLY A 358 -4.06 -16.73 -5.46
N SER A 359 -4.76 -16.10 -4.51
CA SER A 359 -6.15 -15.66 -4.68
C SER A 359 -6.32 -14.40 -5.53
N SER A 360 -5.23 -13.85 -6.10
CA SER A 360 -5.32 -12.66 -6.95
C SER A 360 -6.11 -12.92 -8.23
N ARG A 361 -6.85 -11.89 -8.66
CA ARG A 361 -7.61 -11.82 -9.91
C ARG A 361 -7.04 -10.81 -10.90
N ALA A 362 -5.87 -10.23 -10.63
CA ALA A 362 -5.38 -9.04 -11.34
C ALA A 362 -5.36 -9.18 -12.86
N VAL A 363 -4.75 -10.24 -13.38
CA VAL A 363 -4.67 -10.47 -14.83
C VAL A 363 -6.07 -10.71 -15.43
N LYS A 364 -6.96 -11.38 -14.68
CA LYS A 364 -8.36 -11.54 -15.09
C LYS A 364 -9.09 -10.20 -15.14
N ASP A 365 -8.89 -9.35 -14.15
CA ASP A 365 -9.51 -8.04 -14.07
C ASP A 365 -9.05 -7.10 -15.19
N VAL A 366 -7.79 -7.21 -15.63
CA VAL A 366 -7.29 -6.53 -16.83
C VAL A 366 -7.98 -7.07 -18.10
N ARG A 367 -8.17 -8.40 -18.22
CA ARG A 367 -8.93 -8.99 -19.34
C ARG A 367 -10.41 -8.60 -19.33
N ASP A 368 -10.96 -8.31 -18.15
CA ASP A 368 -12.32 -7.79 -17.99
C ASP A 368 -12.38 -6.26 -18.20
N GLY A 369 -11.25 -5.58 -18.43
CA GLY A 369 -11.19 -4.16 -18.74
C GLY A 369 -11.31 -3.21 -17.55
N LYS A 370 -11.08 -3.69 -16.31
CA LYS A 370 -11.25 -2.88 -15.09
C LYS A 370 -10.12 -1.87 -14.86
N TYR A 371 -8.90 -2.24 -15.21
CA TYR A 371 -7.68 -1.44 -15.13
C TYR A 371 -6.60 -2.08 -16.01
N GLU A 372 -5.45 -1.43 -16.14
CA GLU A 372 -4.30 -1.89 -16.91
C GLU A 372 -3.20 -2.42 -15.99
N LEU A 373 -2.39 -3.34 -16.50
CA LEU A 373 -1.05 -3.63 -15.95
C LEU A 373 -0.02 -2.78 -16.70
N LEU A 374 0.99 -2.27 -16.01
CA LEU A 374 2.03 -1.45 -16.64
C LEU A 374 3.27 -2.29 -17.01
N ASN A 375 4.02 -1.80 -17.97
CA ASN A 375 5.35 -2.31 -18.30
C ASN A 375 6.38 -1.60 -17.42
N VAL A 376 7.39 -2.34 -16.97
CA VAL A 376 8.43 -1.80 -16.08
C VAL A 376 9.81 -2.06 -16.67
N LYS A 377 10.66 -1.03 -16.67
CA LYS A 377 12.10 -1.13 -16.98
C LYS A 377 12.90 -1.05 -15.69
N TYR A 378 13.67 -2.09 -15.38
CA TYR A 378 14.53 -2.15 -14.19
C TYR A 378 15.86 -1.41 -14.41
N ASN A 379 15.78 -0.10 -14.67
CA ASN A 379 16.92 0.77 -14.99
C ASN A 379 17.91 0.93 -13.83
N ASP A 380 17.45 0.79 -12.58
CA ASP A 380 18.27 0.84 -11.35
C ASP A 380 19.29 -0.31 -11.24
N ARG A 381 19.06 -1.43 -11.94
CA ARG A 381 19.87 -2.66 -11.88
C ARG A 381 20.28 -3.17 -13.26
N GLY A 382 20.33 -2.27 -14.25
CA GLY A 382 20.90 -2.50 -15.58
C GLY A 382 19.96 -3.13 -16.61
N GLY A 383 18.67 -3.25 -16.31
CA GLY A 383 17.65 -3.62 -17.30
C GLY A 383 17.47 -2.55 -18.37
N SER A 384 17.23 -2.99 -19.62
CA SER A 384 17.18 -2.09 -20.79
C SER A 384 15.88 -2.13 -21.59
N LEU A 385 14.93 -3.01 -21.24
CA LEU A 385 13.64 -3.13 -21.91
C LEU A 385 12.50 -2.91 -20.90
N TYR A 386 11.37 -2.41 -21.39
CA TYR A 386 10.11 -2.40 -20.67
C TYR A 386 9.48 -3.80 -20.75
N ILE A 387 9.15 -4.37 -19.59
CA ILE A 387 8.68 -5.74 -19.48
C ILE A 387 7.28 -5.73 -18.87
N ARG A 388 6.34 -6.44 -19.48
CA ARG A 388 4.99 -6.67 -18.96
C ARG A 388 4.93 -8.04 -18.30
N PRO A 389 4.32 -8.23 -17.11
CA PRO A 389 4.30 -9.54 -16.47
C PRO A 389 3.48 -10.55 -17.29
N THR A 390 4.07 -11.66 -17.69
CA THR A 390 3.44 -12.74 -18.48
C THR A 390 3.90 -14.13 -18.04
N LEU A 391 2.99 -15.11 -18.12
CA LEU A 391 3.28 -16.49 -17.72
C LEU A 391 3.38 -17.48 -18.88
N LYS A 392 2.58 -17.33 -19.95
CA LYS A 392 2.45 -18.33 -21.03
C LYS A 392 2.59 -17.80 -22.46
N SER A 393 2.83 -16.50 -22.61
CA SER A 393 3.20 -15.86 -23.87
C SER A 393 4.52 -16.43 -24.40
N ALA A 394 4.94 -16.01 -25.60
CA ALA A 394 6.25 -16.35 -26.16
C ALA A 394 7.41 -16.00 -25.20
N ILE A 395 7.16 -15.10 -24.24
CA ILE A 395 8.04 -14.69 -23.16
C ILE A 395 7.33 -15.02 -21.83
N LYS A 396 7.95 -15.87 -20.99
CA LYS A 396 7.42 -16.33 -19.70
C LYS A 396 8.16 -15.65 -18.53
N ASN A 397 8.25 -14.33 -18.59
CA ASN A 397 9.18 -13.53 -17.78
C ASN A 397 8.95 -13.56 -16.27
N VAL A 398 7.78 -13.99 -15.79
CA VAL A 398 7.56 -14.20 -14.36
C VAL A 398 8.32 -15.44 -13.85
N LEU A 399 8.49 -16.46 -14.70
CA LEU A 399 9.33 -17.64 -14.40
C LEU A 399 10.79 -17.42 -14.80
N ASP A 400 11.01 -16.85 -15.98
CA ASP A 400 12.32 -16.47 -16.53
C ASP A 400 12.78 -15.12 -15.94
N ASN A 401 12.80 -15.00 -14.61
CA ASN A 401 12.99 -13.74 -13.89
C ASN A 401 14.46 -13.40 -13.54
N GLY A 402 15.41 -14.23 -13.94
CA GLY A 402 16.82 -14.10 -13.54
C GLY A 402 17.58 -12.91 -14.15
N ASP A 403 17.07 -12.31 -15.24
CA ASP A 403 17.70 -11.20 -15.96
C ASP A 403 16.80 -9.95 -15.89
N PRO A 404 17.27 -8.80 -15.37
CA PRO A 404 16.46 -7.57 -15.28
C PRO A 404 16.09 -6.96 -16.64
N THR A 405 16.67 -7.41 -17.75
CA THR A 405 16.34 -6.93 -19.10
C THR A 405 15.10 -7.60 -19.68
N VAL A 406 14.78 -8.83 -19.26
CA VAL A 406 13.68 -9.60 -19.85
C VAL A 406 12.75 -10.24 -18.81
N GLY A 407 13.20 -10.36 -17.57
CA GLY A 407 12.50 -11.00 -16.46
C GLY A 407 11.70 -10.02 -15.59
N TRP A 408 10.56 -10.48 -15.08
CA TRP A 408 9.74 -9.72 -14.13
C TRP A 408 10.21 -9.98 -12.70
N GLN A 409 10.62 -8.93 -11.97
CA GLN A 409 11.34 -9.04 -10.70
C GLN A 409 10.60 -8.42 -9.50
N LEU A 410 9.38 -7.90 -9.67
CA LEU A 410 8.57 -7.42 -8.56
C LEU A 410 7.80 -8.57 -7.88
N GLY A 411 7.97 -8.71 -6.57
CA GLY A 411 7.25 -9.71 -5.76
C GLY A 411 7.93 -10.04 -4.43
N GLY A 412 7.51 -11.16 -3.82
CA GLY A 412 8.07 -11.64 -2.56
C GLY A 412 8.09 -13.18 -2.46
N ASN A 413 9.08 -13.70 -1.72
CA ASN A 413 9.10 -15.10 -1.35
C ASN A 413 8.06 -15.35 -0.25
N VAL A 414 7.02 -16.11 -0.58
CA VAL A 414 5.99 -16.53 0.38
C VAL A 414 6.63 -17.52 1.35
N THR A 415 6.55 -17.22 2.64
CA THR A 415 7.20 -17.98 3.72
C THR A 415 6.21 -18.27 4.83
N VAL A 416 6.40 -19.38 5.52
CA VAL A 416 5.75 -19.64 6.81
C VAL A 416 6.79 -19.46 7.91
N ALA A 417 6.61 -18.41 8.71
CA ALA A 417 7.40 -18.14 9.90
C ALA A 417 7.00 -19.08 11.04
N THR A 418 7.99 -19.68 11.70
CA THR A 418 7.81 -20.56 12.86
C THR A 418 8.76 -20.16 13.98
N LEU A 419 8.36 -20.38 15.24
CA LEU A 419 9.29 -20.31 16.36
C LEU A 419 9.96 -21.67 16.53
N GLY A 420 11.27 -21.72 16.31
CA GLY A 420 12.00 -22.97 16.14
C GLY A 420 11.89 -23.55 14.73
N ASN A 421 12.78 -24.50 14.45
CA ASN A 421 12.93 -25.20 13.19
C ASN A 421 11.96 -26.39 13.13
N PRO A 422 11.01 -26.44 12.17
CA PRO A 422 10.06 -27.54 12.07
C PRO A 422 10.74 -28.87 11.72
N LEU A 423 11.93 -28.86 11.11
CA LEU A 423 12.68 -30.06 10.74
C LEU A 423 13.52 -30.64 11.89
N GLN A 424 13.66 -29.90 13.01
CA GLN A 424 14.41 -30.38 14.16
C GLN A 424 13.66 -31.51 14.87
N ALA A 425 14.37 -32.60 15.16
CA ALA A 425 13.83 -33.80 15.77
C ALA A 425 14.29 -34.02 17.22
N ASP A 426 15.43 -33.44 17.63
CA ASP A 426 15.91 -33.54 19.02
C ASP A 426 15.16 -32.54 19.92
N PRO A 427 14.35 -33.00 20.90
CA PRO A 427 13.61 -32.11 21.80
C PRO A 427 14.51 -31.29 22.73
N ASN A 428 15.81 -31.59 22.80
CA ASN A 428 16.77 -30.82 23.59
C ASN A 428 17.52 -29.79 22.75
N ALA A 429 17.33 -29.79 21.43
CA ALA A 429 17.96 -28.81 20.57
C ALA A 429 17.36 -27.42 20.82
N PRO A 430 18.20 -26.35 20.80
CA PRO A 430 17.74 -25.00 21.09
C PRO A 430 16.75 -24.46 20.06
N ASP A 431 16.76 -25.01 18.84
CA ASP A 431 15.85 -24.68 17.74
C ASP A 431 14.65 -25.64 17.63
N TYR A 432 14.35 -26.45 18.65
CA TYR A 432 13.22 -27.37 18.59
C TYR A 432 11.87 -26.64 18.62
N MET A 433 11.05 -26.86 17.59
CA MET A 433 9.66 -26.39 17.59
C MET A 433 8.80 -27.22 18.56
N VAL A 434 8.29 -26.56 19.61
CA VAL A 434 7.58 -27.21 20.74
C VAL A 434 6.25 -27.82 20.32
N ASN A 435 5.44 -27.11 19.53
CA ASN A 435 4.19 -27.67 19.02
C ASN A 435 4.49 -28.64 17.86
N ARG A 436 4.44 -29.94 18.16
CA ARG A 436 4.73 -30.98 17.18
C ARG A 436 3.68 -31.19 16.13
N ALA A 437 2.43 -30.79 16.39
CA ALA A 437 1.43 -30.77 15.35
C ALA A 437 1.82 -29.75 14.28
N ALA A 438 2.03 -28.50 14.68
CA ALA A 438 2.49 -27.46 13.76
C ALA A 438 3.79 -27.82 13.01
N ALA A 439 4.76 -28.42 13.71
CA ALA A 439 6.01 -28.85 13.07
C ALA A 439 5.78 -29.90 11.97
N SER A 440 5.00 -30.95 12.22
CA SER A 440 4.77 -31.98 11.20
C SER A 440 3.85 -31.49 10.07
N PHE A 441 2.92 -30.57 10.33
CA PHE A 441 2.17 -29.88 9.27
C PHE A 441 3.12 -29.16 8.30
N MET A 442 4.13 -28.46 8.82
CA MET A 442 5.14 -27.83 7.98
C MET A 442 6.02 -28.83 7.24
N GLN A 443 6.42 -29.92 7.90
CA GLN A 443 7.15 -31.02 7.23
C GLN A 443 6.35 -31.60 6.07
N ASN A 444 5.03 -31.76 6.22
CA ASN A 444 4.13 -32.25 5.18
C ASN A 444 4.16 -31.35 3.93
N ILE A 445 4.01 -30.04 4.13
CA ILE A 445 4.06 -29.05 3.04
C ILE A 445 5.44 -29.06 2.37
N ILE A 446 6.52 -29.02 3.16
CA ILE A 446 7.90 -28.99 2.64
C ILE A 446 8.19 -30.26 1.84
N ALA A 447 7.85 -31.44 2.37
CA ALA A 447 8.08 -32.72 1.71
C ALA A 447 7.26 -32.83 0.42
N SER A 448 5.99 -32.41 0.46
CA SER A 448 5.11 -32.43 -0.72
C SER A 448 5.62 -31.51 -1.83
N SER A 449 6.04 -30.29 -1.47
CA SER A 449 6.66 -29.36 -2.42
C SER A 449 7.97 -29.91 -2.98
N ALA A 450 8.86 -30.44 -2.13
CA ALA A 450 10.11 -31.03 -2.58
C ALA A 450 9.90 -32.18 -3.58
N ALA A 451 8.95 -33.08 -3.29
CA ALA A 451 8.58 -34.16 -4.20
C ALA A 451 8.12 -33.64 -5.57
N PHE A 452 7.39 -32.52 -5.59
CA PHE A 452 6.91 -31.89 -6.81
C PHE A 452 8.00 -31.17 -7.62
N THR A 453 9.12 -30.82 -6.97
CA THR A 453 10.26 -30.13 -7.61
C THR A 453 11.31 -31.10 -8.18
N SER A 454 11.25 -32.38 -7.82
CA SER A 454 12.22 -33.41 -8.18
C SER A 454 12.33 -33.62 -9.70
N PRO A 455 13.53 -33.85 -10.26
CA PRO A 455 13.72 -34.19 -11.67
C PRO A 455 13.07 -35.53 -12.08
N VAL A 456 12.58 -36.31 -11.11
CA VAL A 456 11.75 -37.52 -11.31
C VAL A 456 10.25 -37.15 -11.40
N PHE A 457 9.91 -35.88 -11.56
CA PHE A 457 8.57 -35.46 -11.97
C PHE A 457 8.28 -36.03 -13.36
N ASP A 458 7.72 -37.24 -13.38
CA ASP A 458 7.17 -37.89 -14.56
C ASP A 458 5.67 -38.09 -14.30
N PRO A 459 4.78 -37.31 -14.94
CA PRO A 459 3.34 -37.51 -14.83
C PRO A 459 2.89 -38.90 -15.33
N ASN A 460 3.79 -39.69 -15.92
CA ASN A 460 3.58 -41.08 -16.34
C ASN A 460 4.19 -42.12 -15.38
N ASP A 461 4.86 -41.74 -14.28
CA ASP A 461 5.32 -42.69 -13.26
C ASP A 461 4.11 -43.21 -12.46
N PRO A 462 3.85 -44.52 -12.39
CA PRO A 462 2.75 -45.07 -11.60
C PRO A 462 2.85 -44.77 -10.08
N ASN A 463 4.03 -44.42 -9.56
CA ASN A 463 4.21 -43.98 -8.18
C ASN A 463 3.97 -42.47 -8.00
N PHE A 464 3.89 -41.69 -9.10
CA PHE A 464 3.52 -40.27 -9.08
C PHE A 464 2.10 -40.06 -8.54
N ALA A 465 1.25 -41.09 -8.60
CA ALA A 465 -0.12 -41.02 -8.11
C ALA A 465 -0.21 -40.45 -6.69
N GLN A 466 0.75 -40.78 -5.82
CA GLN A 466 0.78 -40.32 -4.42
C GLN A 466 0.88 -38.80 -4.25
N ASN A 467 1.33 -38.07 -5.28
CA ASN A 467 1.43 -36.61 -5.25
C ASN A 467 0.15 -35.89 -5.69
N PHE A 468 -0.90 -36.61 -6.13
CA PHE A 468 -2.13 -35.99 -6.59
C PHE A 468 -2.92 -35.35 -5.45
N ASN A 469 -3.40 -34.13 -5.72
CA ASN A 469 -4.10 -33.24 -4.81
C ASN A 469 -3.28 -32.86 -3.57
N MET A 470 -1.98 -33.11 -3.51
CA MET A 470 -1.15 -32.79 -2.33
C MET A 470 -0.82 -31.29 -2.22
N PRO A 471 -0.39 -30.78 -1.04
CA PRO A 471 -0.04 -29.38 -0.86
C PRO A 471 0.89 -28.81 -1.93
N GLY A 472 1.97 -29.53 -2.27
CA GLY A 472 2.96 -29.09 -3.26
C GLY A 472 2.38 -28.90 -4.66
N GLN A 473 1.46 -29.77 -5.08
CA GLN A 473 0.76 -29.62 -6.35
C GLN A 473 -0.10 -28.34 -6.34
N PHE A 474 -0.90 -28.12 -5.30
CA PHE A 474 -1.73 -26.92 -5.19
C PHE A 474 -0.87 -25.65 -5.24
N LEU A 475 0.21 -25.59 -4.47
CA LEU A 475 1.11 -24.44 -4.46
C LEU A 475 1.74 -24.18 -5.84
N SER A 476 2.04 -25.22 -6.61
CA SER A 476 2.54 -25.07 -7.99
C SER A 476 1.50 -24.53 -8.98
N LEU A 477 0.21 -24.74 -8.71
CA LEU A 477 -0.90 -24.34 -9.60
C LEU A 477 -1.47 -22.97 -9.23
N THR A 478 -1.47 -22.63 -7.94
CA THR A 478 -2.11 -21.41 -7.43
C THR A 478 -1.10 -20.29 -7.23
N PHE A 479 0.13 -20.63 -6.84
CA PHE A 479 1.27 -19.71 -6.74
C PHE A 479 2.32 -20.10 -7.80
N LEU A 480 3.59 -19.81 -7.52
CA LEU A 480 4.73 -20.28 -8.29
C LEU A 480 5.75 -20.87 -7.32
N LEU A 481 6.00 -22.18 -7.37
CA LEU A 481 7.00 -22.80 -6.50
C LEU A 481 8.38 -22.23 -6.82
N THR A 482 9.11 -21.82 -5.79
CA THR A 482 10.39 -21.11 -5.96
C THR A 482 11.38 -21.92 -6.80
N ALA A 483 11.40 -23.25 -6.70
CA ALA A 483 12.31 -24.11 -7.47
C ALA A 483 12.08 -24.06 -8.99
N GLY A 484 10.94 -23.55 -9.45
CA GLY A 484 10.66 -23.33 -10.86
C GLY A 484 11.07 -21.94 -11.37
N LEU A 485 11.67 -21.09 -10.55
CA LEU A 485 12.12 -19.75 -10.96
C LEU A 485 13.59 -19.73 -11.36
N ASP A 486 13.93 -18.85 -12.31
CA ASP A 486 15.30 -18.62 -12.79
C ASP A 486 16.11 -17.71 -11.85
N GLY A 487 15.45 -17.01 -10.94
CA GLY A 487 16.08 -16.19 -9.92
C GLY A 487 15.18 -15.94 -8.71
N LEU A 488 15.81 -15.63 -7.58
CA LEU A 488 15.13 -15.20 -6.36
C LEU A 488 15.79 -13.92 -5.83
N PRO A 489 15.04 -12.98 -5.26
CA PRO A 489 15.62 -11.79 -4.66
C PRO A 489 16.50 -12.14 -3.45
N ASP A 490 17.58 -11.40 -3.26
CA ASP A 490 18.43 -11.49 -2.07
C ASP A 490 17.68 -11.03 -0.81
N LEU A 491 17.98 -11.66 0.32
CA LEU A 491 17.30 -11.40 1.59
C LEU A 491 17.58 -9.99 2.15
N PHE A 492 18.79 -9.47 1.95
CA PHE A 492 19.24 -8.20 2.52
C PHE A 492 19.24 -7.06 1.50
N THR A 493 19.31 -7.40 0.21
CA THR A 493 19.29 -6.46 -0.92
C THR A 493 18.25 -6.92 -1.94
N PRO A 494 16.95 -6.69 -1.69
CA PRO A 494 15.86 -7.27 -2.49
C PRO A 494 15.84 -6.86 -3.97
N THR A 495 16.54 -5.78 -4.34
CA THR A 495 16.74 -5.36 -5.72
C THR A 495 17.72 -6.25 -6.49
N LEU A 496 18.56 -7.02 -5.79
CA LEU A 496 19.47 -8.00 -6.38
C LEU A 496 18.76 -9.35 -6.53
N THR A 497 18.47 -9.73 -7.77
CA THR A 497 18.02 -11.09 -8.09
C THR A 497 19.22 -12.02 -8.18
N ILE A 498 19.23 -13.09 -7.38
CA ILE A 498 20.23 -14.17 -7.42
C ILE A 498 19.78 -15.21 -8.45
N PRO A 499 20.48 -15.37 -9.59
CA PRO A 499 20.12 -16.36 -10.58
C PRO A 499 20.31 -17.79 -10.06
N LYS A 500 19.49 -18.72 -10.54
CA LYS A 500 19.59 -20.14 -10.22
C LYS A 500 19.11 -21.03 -11.36
N ALA A 501 19.47 -22.31 -11.29
CA ALA A 501 18.95 -23.30 -12.23
C ALA A 501 17.54 -23.75 -11.80
N PRO A 502 16.50 -23.57 -12.64
CA PRO A 502 15.15 -24.01 -12.33
C PRO A 502 14.98 -25.53 -12.54
N SER A 503 13.97 -26.12 -11.89
CA SER A 503 13.46 -27.43 -12.29
C SER A 503 12.66 -27.32 -13.58
N ALA A 504 13.23 -27.75 -14.71
CA ALA A 504 12.60 -27.66 -16.03
C ALA A 504 11.27 -28.44 -16.12
N ALA A 505 11.17 -29.56 -15.42
CA ALA A 505 9.95 -30.37 -15.35
C ALA A 505 8.83 -29.62 -14.63
N LEU A 506 9.15 -28.96 -13.51
CA LEU A 506 8.22 -28.13 -12.76
C LEU A 506 7.81 -26.88 -13.54
N GLN A 507 8.74 -26.19 -14.20
CA GLN A 507 8.40 -25.08 -15.09
C GLN A 507 7.42 -25.52 -16.18
N THR A 508 7.69 -26.64 -16.84
CA THR A 508 6.80 -27.20 -17.86
C THR A 508 5.41 -27.52 -17.29
N TYR A 509 5.35 -28.03 -16.06
CA TYR A 509 4.09 -28.29 -15.38
C TYR A 509 3.29 -27.00 -15.11
N MET A 510 3.92 -25.97 -14.53
CA MET A 510 3.27 -24.68 -14.24
C MET A 510 2.78 -24.00 -15.53
N LEU A 511 3.52 -24.14 -16.64
CA LEU A 511 3.12 -23.60 -17.94
C LEU A 511 1.98 -24.39 -18.61
N SER A 512 1.91 -25.70 -18.40
CA SER A 512 0.93 -26.56 -19.07
C SER A 512 -0.42 -26.65 -18.35
N ASN A 513 -0.49 -26.27 -17.07
CA ASN A 513 -1.69 -26.36 -16.26
C ASN A 513 -2.30 -24.98 -15.98
N PRO A 514 -3.63 -24.87 -15.86
CA PRO A 514 -4.28 -23.61 -15.51
C PRO A 514 -3.80 -23.10 -14.14
N ASN A 515 -3.42 -21.83 -14.07
CA ASN A 515 -3.07 -21.10 -12.86
C ASN A 515 -4.00 -19.87 -12.74
N PRO A 516 -4.36 -19.39 -11.54
CA PRO A 516 -5.12 -18.15 -11.36
C PRO A 516 -4.57 -16.96 -12.15
N PHE A 517 -3.24 -16.85 -12.29
CA PHE A 517 -2.58 -15.82 -13.10
C PHE A 517 -3.08 -15.83 -14.56
N ASP A 518 -3.20 -17.02 -15.18
CA ASP A 518 -3.52 -17.15 -16.59
C ASP A 518 -4.92 -17.73 -16.85
N ALA A 519 -5.78 -17.77 -15.84
CA ALA A 519 -7.12 -18.37 -15.91
C ALA A 519 -8.01 -17.65 -16.94
N GLY A 520 -7.99 -18.12 -18.19
CA GLY A 520 -8.69 -17.51 -19.33
C GLY A 520 -7.80 -16.72 -20.30
N GLY A 521 -6.48 -16.79 -20.17
CA GLY A 521 -5.49 -16.15 -21.07
C GLY A 521 -4.34 -15.50 -20.31
N ASP A 522 -3.26 -15.14 -21.01
CA ASP A 522 -2.17 -14.35 -20.42
C ASP A 522 -2.56 -12.86 -20.29
N THR A 523 -1.65 -12.03 -19.78
CA THR A 523 -1.83 -10.57 -19.69
C THR A 523 -2.05 -9.96 -21.08
N PRO A 524 -3.17 -9.27 -21.32
CA PRO A 524 -3.43 -8.63 -22.62
C PRO A 524 -2.52 -7.42 -22.83
N ALA A 525 -2.41 -6.97 -24.08
CA ALA A 525 -1.69 -5.74 -24.41
C ALA A 525 -2.38 -4.52 -23.80
N TYR A 526 -1.60 -3.50 -23.42
CA TYR A 526 -2.14 -2.26 -22.88
C TYR A 526 -3.16 -1.63 -23.84
N GLY A 527 -4.30 -1.19 -23.31
CA GLY A 527 -5.35 -0.51 -24.07
C GLY A 527 -6.10 -1.41 -25.07
N SER A 528 -5.88 -2.73 -25.05
CA SER A 528 -6.52 -3.64 -26.01
C SER A 528 -7.93 -4.08 -25.63
N VAL A 529 -8.33 -3.90 -24.36
CA VAL A 529 -9.62 -4.35 -23.83
C VAL A 529 -10.58 -3.18 -23.64
N ASN A 530 -10.23 -2.25 -22.74
CA ASN A 530 -11.04 -1.06 -22.43
C ASN A 530 -10.17 0.21 -22.47
N PRO A 531 -9.82 0.71 -23.67
CA PRO A 531 -8.87 1.83 -23.83
C PRO A 531 -9.36 3.17 -23.25
N ASN A 532 -10.65 3.30 -22.94
CA ASN A 532 -11.21 4.52 -22.33
C ASN A 532 -11.42 4.36 -20.82
N GLY A 533 -11.30 3.14 -20.29
CA GLY A 533 -11.58 2.79 -18.91
C GLY A 533 -13.07 2.81 -18.53
N ASP A 534 -13.33 2.49 -17.27
CA ASP A 534 -14.67 2.46 -16.69
C ASP A 534 -15.07 3.80 -16.08
N ALA A 535 -16.38 4.06 -16.08
CA ALA A 535 -16.98 5.09 -15.24
C ALA A 535 -16.69 4.76 -13.76
N PRO A 536 -16.09 5.67 -12.99
CA PRO A 536 -15.80 5.42 -11.60
C PRO A 536 -17.04 5.11 -10.76
N ALA A 537 -16.97 4.19 -9.80
CA ALA A 537 -18.05 4.04 -8.82
C ALA A 537 -18.05 5.21 -7.83
N ARG A 538 -19.23 5.79 -7.61
CA ARG A 538 -19.48 6.90 -6.68
C ARG A 538 -20.43 6.47 -5.57
N GLU A 539 -20.20 6.92 -4.35
CA GLU A 539 -21.08 6.58 -3.22
C GLU A 539 -22.44 7.30 -3.34
N PRO A 540 -23.55 6.72 -2.86
CA PRO A 540 -24.81 7.46 -2.75
C PRO A 540 -24.66 8.62 -1.75
N PHE A 541 -25.01 9.84 -2.17
CA PHE A 541 -24.85 11.04 -1.35
C PHE A 541 -26.16 11.81 -1.23
N ALA A 542 -26.72 11.85 -0.03
CA ALA A 542 -28.06 12.42 0.21
C ALA A 542 -28.13 13.94 -0.01
N ALA A 543 -27.02 14.66 0.19
CA ALA A 543 -26.96 16.10 -0.09
C ALA A 543 -26.92 16.41 -1.60
N GLY A 544 -26.59 15.41 -2.42
CA GLY A 544 -26.44 15.54 -3.87
C GLY A 544 -25.03 15.96 -4.27
N TYR A 545 -24.60 15.48 -5.44
CA TYR A 545 -23.40 15.93 -6.13
C TYR A 545 -23.68 17.19 -6.97
N SER A 546 -22.64 17.84 -7.48
CA SER A 546 -22.74 19.03 -8.34
C SER A 546 -23.58 18.79 -9.61
N ASP A 547 -23.60 17.55 -10.10
CA ASP A 547 -24.47 17.10 -11.20
C ASP A 547 -25.93 16.84 -10.77
N GLY A 548 -26.29 17.02 -9.50
CA GLY A 548 -27.62 16.76 -8.94
C GLY A 548 -27.92 15.28 -8.66
N SER A 549 -26.97 14.38 -8.85
CA SER A 549 -27.12 12.96 -8.52
C SER A 549 -27.09 12.74 -7.02
N THR A 550 -27.92 11.80 -6.54
CA THR A 550 -27.97 11.38 -5.12
C THR A 550 -27.78 9.89 -4.93
N ASN A 551 -27.71 9.13 -6.03
CA ASN A 551 -27.73 7.67 -6.03
C ASN A 551 -26.41 7.03 -6.48
N GLY A 552 -25.32 7.83 -6.53
CA GLY A 552 -23.99 7.36 -6.91
C GLY A 552 -23.81 7.13 -8.43
N ARG A 553 -24.67 7.75 -9.25
CA ARG A 553 -24.57 7.72 -10.72
C ARG A 553 -24.16 9.08 -11.26
N TYR A 554 -23.72 9.13 -12.51
CA TYR A 554 -23.40 10.36 -13.22
C TYR A 554 -24.53 10.72 -14.16
N TYR A 555 -25.03 11.95 -14.09
CA TYR A 555 -26.04 12.40 -15.03
C TYR A 555 -25.41 12.82 -16.36
N ASN A 556 -25.95 12.25 -17.44
CA ASN A 556 -25.56 12.62 -18.79
C ASN A 556 -26.54 13.67 -19.33
N TYR A 557 -26.02 14.83 -19.68
CA TYR A 557 -26.81 16.00 -20.08
C TYR A 557 -27.13 16.08 -21.57
N HIS A 558 -27.08 14.97 -22.32
CA HIS A 558 -27.17 14.95 -23.79
C HIS A 558 -28.49 15.45 -24.44
N THR A 559 -29.59 15.66 -23.71
CA THR A 559 -30.90 16.03 -24.33
C THR A 559 -31.31 17.50 -24.13
N ASP A 560 -32.09 18.03 -25.08
CA ASP A 560 -32.59 19.43 -25.18
C ASP A 560 -33.45 19.95 -24.01
N ASP A 561 -33.65 19.18 -22.92
CA ASP A 561 -34.40 19.62 -21.74
C ASP A 561 -33.43 19.99 -20.60
N ALA A 562 -33.22 21.30 -20.42
CA ALA A 562 -32.34 21.85 -19.39
C ALA A 562 -32.78 21.52 -17.95
N ASN A 563 -34.01 21.05 -17.75
CA ASN A 563 -34.56 20.74 -16.43
C ASN A 563 -34.78 19.24 -16.20
N ASN A 564 -34.35 18.39 -17.14
CA ASN A 564 -34.64 16.96 -17.06
C ASN A 564 -33.50 16.13 -17.67
N PRO A 565 -32.67 15.46 -16.85
CA PRO A 565 -31.70 14.47 -17.34
C PRO A 565 -32.45 13.22 -17.85
N ILE A 566 -33.15 13.33 -18.99
CA ILE A 566 -33.86 12.18 -19.61
C ILE A 566 -32.91 11.37 -20.51
N GLY A 567 -31.63 11.75 -20.62
CA GLY A 567 -30.61 11.06 -21.41
C GLY A 567 -30.09 9.75 -20.82
N GLY A 568 -30.46 9.42 -19.58
CA GLY A 568 -29.93 8.29 -18.84
C GLY A 568 -28.76 8.69 -17.93
N SER A 569 -28.48 7.84 -16.96
CA SER A 569 -27.41 8.01 -15.98
C SER A 569 -26.37 6.92 -16.20
N ILE A 570 -25.08 7.25 -16.11
CA ILE A 570 -24.00 6.27 -16.17
C ILE A 570 -23.76 5.73 -14.76
N GLY A 571 -23.75 4.42 -14.61
CA GLY A 571 -23.38 3.77 -13.34
C GLY A 571 -21.90 3.42 -13.33
N GLY A 572 -21.34 3.27 -12.13
CA GLY A 572 -19.96 2.80 -11.98
C GLY A 572 -19.73 1.45 -12.67
N GLY A 573 -18.57 1.31 -13.30
CA GLY A 573 -18.16 0.12 -14.04
C GLY A 573 -18.72 -0.01 -15.46
N ALA A 574 -19.34 1.04 -15.99
CA ALA A 574 -19.73 1.09 -17.40
C ALA A 574 -18.57 1.60 -18.26
N ASP A 575 -18.34 0.97 -19.42
CA ASP A 575 -17.33 1.40 -20.39
C ASP A 575 -17.57 2.85 -20.81
N LEU A 576 -16.52 3.66 -20.79
CA LEU A 576 -16.59 5.06 -21.20
C LEU A 576 -16.38 5.23 -22.70
N THR A 577 -16.92 6.33 -23.22
CA THR A 577 -16.67 6.76 -24.60
C THR A 577 -15.37 7.55 -24.69
N SER A 578 -14.87 7.76 -25.91
CA SER A 578 -13.56 8.40 -26.15
C SER A 578 -13.48 9.85 -25.64
N ALA A 579 -14.60 10.58 -25.57
CA ALA A 579 -14.66 11.92 -24.97
C ALA A 579 -14.25 11.94 -23.49
N ASN A 580 -14.36 10.81 -22.78
CA ASN A 580 -13.99 10.74 -21.36
C ASN A 580 -12.63 10.06 -21.17
N LYS A 581 -11.89 9.76 -22.24
CA LYS A 581 -10.67 8.95 -22.20
C LYS A 581 -9.57 9.64 -21.38
N LEU A 582 -9.28 10.90 -21.69
CA LEU A 582 -8.22 11.67 -21.05
C LEU A 582 -8.83 12.61 -20.00
N PRO A 583 -8.55 12.43 -18.69
CA PRO A 583 -9.05 13.33 -17.66
C PRO A 583 -8.35 14.67 -17.79
N GLY A 584 -9.10 15.76 -17.75
CA GLY A 584 -8.62 17.12 -17.95
C GLY A 584 -8.53 17.61 -19.38
N ASP A 585 -8.84 16.77 -20.37
CA ASP A 585 -9.03 17.17 -21.77
C ASP A 585 -10.46 17.72 -21.95
N PHE A 586 -10.65 18.96 -21.53
CA PHE A 586 -11.95 19.63 -21.57
C PHE A 586 -12.24 20.14 -22.99
N ASP A 587 -11.22 20.63 -23.72
CA ASP A 587 -11.43 21.13 -25.08
C ASP A 587 -11.52 20.02 -26.16
N GLN A 588 -11.23 18.77 -25.78
CA GLN A 588 -11.27 17.55 -26.61
C GLN A 588 -10.26 17.55 -27.77
N ASP A 589 -9.11 18.20 -27.60
CA ASP A 589 -8.02 18.16 -28.58
C ASP A 589 -7.11 16.92 -28.43
N GLY A 590 -7.25 16.18 -27.32
CA GLY A 590 -6.54 14.94 -27.04
C GLY A 590 -5.28 15.10 -26.20
N ASP A 591 -4.97 16.32 -25.77
CA ASP A 591 -3.92 16.64 -24.82
C ASP A 591 -4.53 17.10 -23.48
N ARG A 592 -3.73 17.11 -22.41
CA ARG A 592 -4.10 17.75 -21.14
C ARG A 592 -3.10 18.85 -20.88
N ASP A 593 -3.49 20.10 -21.09
CA ASP A 593 -2.61 21.24 -20.94
C ASP A 593 -3.34 22.50 -20.41
N ALA A 594 -2.68 23.65 -20.51
CA ALA A 594 -3.22 24.89 -19.98
C ALA A 594 -4.40 25.45 -20.80
N ASN A 595 -4.60 25.00 -22.05
CA ASN A 595 -5.71 25.44 -22.90
C ASN A 595 -7.05 24.89 -22.42
N ASP A 596 -7.04 23.75 -21.72
CA ASP A 596 -8.22 23.12 -21.13
C ASP A 596 -8.87 23.96 -20.00
N ILE A 597 -8.12 24.87 -19.38
CA ILE A 597 -8.53 25.53 -18.13
C ILE A 597 -9.74 26.45 -18.32
N ASP A 598 -9.81 27.18 -19.45
CA ASP A 598 -10.96 28.04 -19.77
C ASP A 598 -12.25 27.20 -19.84
N ASP A 599 -12.18 26.05 -20.51
CA ASP A 599 -13.30 25.13 -20.68
C ASP A 599 -13.62 24.36 -19.38
N MET A 600 -12.62 23.98 -18.59
CA MET A 600 -12.84 23.42 -17.25
C MET A 600 -13.61 24.39 -16.35
N ILE A 601 -13.24 25.67 -16.33
CA ILE A 601 -13.92 26.68 -15.50
C ILE A 601 -15.36 26.90 -15.99
N ALA A 602 -15.59 26.86 -17.31
CA ALA A 602 -16.95 26.87 -17.86
C ALA A 602 -17.76 25.62 -17.44
N ALA A 603 -17.11 24.46 -17.37
CA ALA A 603 -17.70 23.21 -16.92
C ALA A 603 -18.05 23.23 -15.43
N VAL A 604 -17.16 23.70 -14.56
CA VAL A 604 -17.42 23.86 -13.11
C VAL A 604 -18.59 24.80 -12.86
N ALA A 605 -18.64 25.93 -13.57
CA ALA A 605 -19.73 26.90 -13.40
C ALA A 605 -21.09 26.35 -13.87
N THR A 606 -21.10 25.56 -14.95
CA THR A 606 -22.34 25.06 -15.59
C THR A 606 -22.15 23.69 -16.26
N PRO A 607 -22.04 22.58 -15.50
CA PRO A 607 -21.61 21.29 -16.06
C PRO A 607 -22.59 20.75 -17.11
N GLY A 608 -23.90 20.86 -16.87
CA GLY A 608 -24.91 20.40 -17.83
C GLY A 608 -24.92 21.17 -19.16
N PRO A 609 -24.99 22.51 -19.17
CA PRO A 609 -24.81 23.31 -20.39
C PRO A 609 -23.51 23.05 -21.11
N TYR A 610 -22.39 22.96 -20.39
CA TYR A 610 -21.08 22.69 -20.96
C TYR A 610 -21.03 21.33 -21.65
N ALA A 611 -21.47 20.27 -20.97
CA ALA A 611 -21.53 18.93 -21.53
C ALA A 611 -22.35 18.87 -22.83
N ARG A 612 -23.46 19.64 -22.93
CA ARG A 612 -24.25 19.71 -24.18
C ARG A 612 -23.53 20.35 -25.35
N ALA A 613 -22.70 21.37 -25.09
CA ALA A 613 -21.96 22.05 -26.13
C ALA A 613 -20.84 21.18 -26.70
N HIS A 614 -20.28 20.31 -25.86
CA HIS A 614 -19.09 19.51 -26.17
C HIS A 614 -19.38 18.01 -26.40
N SER A 615 -20.62 17.55 -26.19
CA SER A 615 -21.02 16.17 -26.43
C SER A 615 -21.67 15.94 -27.79
N ILE A 616 -21.50 14.73 -28.33
CA ILE A 616 -22.37 14.16 -29.37
C ILE A 616 -23.08 12.90 -28.86
N ALA A 617 -24.21 12.52 -29.46
CA ALA A 617 -25.06 11.45 -28.94
C ALA A 617 -24.35 10.10 -28.78
N ALA A 618 -23.40 9.81 -29.66
CA ALA A 618 -22.62 8.57 -29.66
C ALA A 618 -21.36 8.63 -28.79
N ASN A 619 -20.99 9.82 -28.28
CA ASN A 619 -19.78 10.08 -27.51
C ASN A 619 -20.05 11.21 -26.49
N PRO A 620 -20.87 10.96 -25.45
CA PRO A 620 -21.18 11.97 -24.45
C PRO A 620 -19.98 12.23 -23.55
N LEU A 621 -19.70 13.51 -23.29
CA LEU A 621 -18.76 13.99 -22.28
C LEU A 621 -19.48 14.10 -20.94
N VAL A 622 -18.81 13.67 -19.87
CA VAL A 622 -19.27 13.81 -18.49
C VAL A 622 -18.23 14.60 -17.71
N PRO A 623 -18.46 15.91 -17.46
CA PRO A 623 -17.51 16.77 -16.76
C PRO A 623 -17.05 16.19 -15.41
N GLU A 624 -17.97 15.63 -14.65
CA GLU A 624 -17.70 15.04 -13.33
C GLU A 624 -16.88 13.74 -13.40
N ILE A 625 -16.66 13.16 -14.58
CA ILE A 625 -15.77 12.01 -14.76
C ILE A 625 -14.38 12.49 -15.22
N ILE A 626 -14.32 13.48 -16.11
CA ILE A 626 -13.03 13.97 -16.62
C ILE A 626 -12.35 14.97 -15.68
N GLY A 627 -13.09 15.58 -14.77
CA GLY A 627 -12.63 16.68 -13.91
C GLY A 627 -12.56 16.40 -12.41
N ASP A 628 -13.11 15.28 -11.93
CA ASP A 628 -13.06 14.90 -10.50
C ASP A 628 -11.70 14.25 -10.18
N TYR A 629 -10.70 15.09 -9.86
CA TYR A 629 -9.32 14.66 -9.63
C TYR A 629 -9.07 14.33 -8.18
N ASN A 630 -9.65 15.11 -7.26
CA ASN A 630 -9.48 14.90 -5.82
C ASN A 630 -10.23 13.62 -5.37
N GLY A 631 -11.24 13.18 -6.12
CA GLY A 631 -11.99 11.95 -5.89
C GLY A 631 -13.14 12.09 -4.89
N ASP A 632 -13.55 13.31 -4.55
CA ASP A 632 -14.64 13.58 -3.62
C ASP A 632 -16.04 13.42 -4.25
N GLY A 633 -16.09 13.15 -5.55
CA GLY A 633 -17.34 12.95 -6.28
C GLY A 633 -17.91 14.23 -6.90
N ASN A 634 -17.26 15.38 -6.83
CA ASN A 634 -17.70 16.61 -7.49
C ASN A 634 -16.69 17.05 -8.56
N LEU A 635 -17.14 18.03 -9.35
CA LEU A 635 -16.26 18.87 -10.15
C LEU A 635 -16.46 20.28 -9.60
N ASP A 636 -15.49 20.76 -8.82
CA ASP A 636 -15.56 22.06 -8.14
C ASP A 636 -14.20 22.77 -8.06
N ALA A 637 -14.06 23.75 -7.17
CA ALA A 637 -12.88 24.61 -7.11
C ALA A 637 -11.63 23.84 -6.64
N GLU A 638 -11.83 22.80 -5.85
CA GLU A 638 -10.80 21.91 -5.34
C GLU A 638 -10.17 21.09 -6.48
N ASP A 639 -10.95 20.70 -7.49
CA ASP A 639 -10.44 20.08 -8.71
C ASP A 639 -9.68 21.08 -9.61
N VAL A 640 -10.18 22.32 -9.72
CA VAL A 640 -9.45 23.38 -10.44
C VAL A 640 -8.09 23.61 -9.78
N ARG A 641 -8.05 23.61 -8.45
CA ARG A 641 -6.81 23.70 -7.68
C ARG A 641 -5.91 22.50 -7.92
N TYR A 642 -6.44 21.28 -7.95
CA TYR A 642 -5.68 20.07 -8.24
C TYR A 642 -5.03 20.14 -9.64
N MET A 643 -5.78 20.56 -10.66
CA MET A 643 -5.25 20.72 -12.01
C MET A 643 -4.12 21.75 -12.05
N ALA A 644 -4.34 22.92 -11.44
CA ALA A 644 -3.37 24.01 -11.43
C ALA A 644 -2.09 23.67 -10.66
N ASP A 645 -2.21 22.89 -9.58
CA ASP A 645 -1.10 22.54 -8.70
C ASP A 645 -0.29 21.34 -9.17
N GLY A 646 -0.86 20.48 -10.02
CA GLY A 646 -0.29 19.14 -10.24
C GLY A 646 -0.39 18.55 -11.63
N LEU A 647 -1.21 19.07 -12.55
CA LEU A 647 -1.48 18.36 -13.82
C LEU A 647 -0.88 19.01 -15.06
N ILE A 648 -0.51 20.29 -14.98
CA ILE A 648 0.01 21.03 -16.14
C ILE A 648 1.53 20.90 -16.22
N VAL A 649 2.00 20.05 -17.12
CA VAL A 649 3.43 19.85 -17.41
C VAL A 649 3.79 20.55 -18.71
N VAL A 650 4.80 21.43 -18.69
CA VAL A 650 5.30 22.13 -19.87
C VAL A 650 6.79 21.90 -19.98
N ALA A 651 7.23 21.45 -21.17
CA ALA A 651 8.63 21.12 -21.45
C ALA A 651 9.24 20.09 -20.46
N GLY A 652 8.41 19.21 -19.91
CA GLY A 652 8.83 18.11 -19.05
C GLY A 652 8.90 18.44 -17.55
N HIS A 653 8.41 19.61 -17.12
CA HIS A 653 8.27 19.95 -15.69
C HIS A 653 6.87 20.48 -15.39
N LEU A 654 6.38 20.24 -14.18
CA LEU A 654 5.20 20.89 -13.63
C LEU A 654 5.33 22.42 -13.67
N ARG A 655 4.30 23.12 -14.15
CA ARG A 655 4.29 24.59 -14.27
C ARG A 655 3.05 25.22 -13.63
N ARG A 656 3.14 25.38 -12.31
CA ARG A 656 2.10 26.02 -11.48
C ARG A 656 1.90 27.48 -11.88
N ASP A 657 2.97 28.21 -12.16
CA ASP A 657 2.90 29.60 -12.62
C ASP A 657 2.03 29.78 -13.88
N VAL A 658 2.19 28.89 -14.86
CA VAL A 658 1.38 28.88 -16.09
C VAL A 658 -0.08 28.54 -15.77
N ALA A 659 -0.30 27.48 -14.99
CA ALA A 659 -1.64 26.98 -14.73
C ALA A 659 -2.49 27.94 -13.90
N PHE A 660 -1.95 28.49 -12.80
CA PHE A 660 -2.65 29.48 -11.98
C PHE A 660 -2.91 30.78 -12.75
N THR A 661 -1.99 31.19 -13.62
CA THR A 661 -2.22 32.35 -14.51
C THR A 661 -3.37 32.10 -15.49
N ALA A 662 -3.46 30.90 -16.06
CA ALA A 662 -4.56 30.51 -16.94
C ALA A 662 -5.90 30.48 -16.19
N VAL A 663 -5.94 29.92 -14.97
CA VAL A 663 -7.14 29.92 -14.11
C VAL A 663 -7.66 31.33 -13.87
N ASP A 664 -6.78 32.27 -13.51
CA ASP A 664 -7.19 33.66 -13.26
C ASP A 664 -7.51 34.45 -14.53
N THR A 665 -6.97 34.03 -15.68
CA THR A 665 -7.31 34.60 -16.98
C THR A 665 -8.74 34.22 -17.37
N ALA A 666 -9.13 32.97 -17.11
CA ALA A 666 -10.48 32.46 -17.31
C ALA A 666 -11.49 33.12 -16.35
N SER A 667 -11.11 33.28 -15.08
CA SER A 667 -11.93 33.90 -14.04
C SER A 667 -11.07 34.65 -13.02
N ALA A 668 -11.13 35.97 -13.05
CA ALA A 668 -10.29 36.84 -12.22
C ALA A 668 -10.37 36.51 -10.72
N ASN A 669 -9.23 36.16 -10.13
CA ASN A 669 -9.09 35.75 -8.72
C ASN A 669 -10.04 34.60 -8.39
N TYR A 670 -9.92 33.49 -9.13
CA TYR A 670 -10.84 32.37 -9.06
C TYR A 670 -10.94 31.79 -7.63
N PHE A 671 -9.79 31.63 -6.96
CA PHE A 671 -9.71 31.08 -5.60
C PHE A 671 -10.08 32.09 -4.49
N GLY A 672 -10.40 33.34 -4.86
CA GLY A 672 -10.87 34.34 -3.91
C GLY A 672 -9.84 34.73 -2.86
N VAL A 673 -8.54 34.64 -3.18
CA VAL A 673 -7.46 35.03 -2.27
C VAL A 673 -7.69 36.48 -1.85
N THR A 674 -7.83 36.67 -0.53
CA THR A 674 -8.27 37.94 0.02
C THR A 674 -7.09 38.86 0.28
N SER A 675 -7.18 40.03 -0.34
CA SER A 675 -6.37 41.20 -0.04
C SER A 675 -6.79 41.76 1.35
N PRO A 676 -5.87 42.31 2.16
CA PRO A 676 -4.57 42.81 1.75
C PRO A 676 -3.57 41.67 1.66
N TYR A 677 -2.87 41.56 0.52
CA TYR A 677 -1.43 41.36 0.66
C TYR A 677 -1.01 42.37 1.70
N SER A 678 -0.38 41.93 2.77
CA SER A 678 0.11 42.78 3.86
C SER A 678 0.75 44.09 3.34
N THR A 679 1.31 44.04 2.13
CA THR A 679 1.96 45.12 1.38
C THR A 679 1.02 46.13 0.67
N GLY A 680 -0.26 45.83 0.47
CA GLY A 680 -1.23 46.66 -0.26
C GLY A 680 -1.22 46.52 -1.79
N LYS A 681 -0.46 45.59 -2.38
CA LYS A 681 -0.49 45.30 -3.83
C LYS A 681 -1.92 44.85 -4.25
N ALA A 682 -2.31 45.12 -5.51
CA ALA A 682 -3.53 44.56 -6.08
C ALA A 682 -3.28 43.13 -6.60
N TYR A 683 -4.28 42.26 -6.47
CA TYR A 683 -4.22 40.90 -7.01
C TYR A 683 -3.90 40.90 -8.50
N SER A 684 -2.95 40.07 -8.90
CA SER A 684 -2.56 39.81 -10.29
C SER A 684 -2.81 38.34 -10.63
N ALA A 685 -3.10 38.06 -11.91
CA ALA A 685 -3.35 36.69 -12.36
C ALA A 685 -2.15 35.79 -12.03
N GLY A 686 -2.42 34.62 -11.44
CA GLY A 686 -1.45 33.64 -11.00
C GLY A 686 -0.97 33.81 -9.56
N ASP A 687 -1.32 34.89 -8.86
CA ASP A 687 -0.84 35.15 -7.49
C ASP A 687 -1.26 34.05 -6.49
N ALA A 688 -2.43 33.44 -6.67
CA ALA A 688 -2.93 32.37 -5.79
C ALA A 688 -2.04 31.11 -5.70
N ARG A 689 -1.03 30.96 -6.57
CA ARG A 689 -0.05 29.86 -6.45
C ARG A 689 0.78 29.93 -5.17
N ALA A 690 0.89 31.11 -4.57
CA ALA A 690 1.65 31.36 -3.34
C ALA A 690 0.86 31.09 -2.05
N ASP A 691 -0.46 30.91 -2.12
CA ASP A 691 -1.30 30.52 -0.99
C ASP A 691 -1.22 29.00 -0.84
N ILE A 692 -0.27 28.51 -0.04
CA ILE A 692 0.09 27.09 0.07
C ILE A 692 0.16 26.60 1.52
N ALA A 693 -0.03 27.49 2.51
CA ALA A 693 -0.01 27.18 3.92
C ALA A 693 -1.14 27.91 4.69
N GLY A 694 -1.20 27.68 6.00
CA GLY A 694 -2.16 28.33 6.90
C GLY A 694 -3.41 27.51 7.25
N SER A 695 -3.79 26.51 6.44
CA SER A 695 -5.01 25.70 6.68
C SER A 695 -4.92 24.75 7.89
N GLY A 696 -3.71 24.52 8.39
CA GLY A 696 -3.40 23.51 9.41
C GLY A 696 -3.30 22.08 8.86
N MET A 697 -3.45 21.89 7.54
CA MET A 697 -3.29 20.62 6.85
C MET A 697 -2.31 20.77 5.69
N ASN A 698 -1.06 20.37 5.88
CA ASN A 698 -0.09 20.30 4.81
C ASN A 698 0.12 18.81 4.49
N ASN A 699 -0.18 18.41 3.25
CA ASN A 699 0.00 17.03 2.80
C ASN A 699 1.09 17.00 1.72
N PRO A 700 2.36 16.75 2.09
CA PRO A 700 3.43 16.60 1.10
C PRO A 700 3.07 15.44 0.17
N GLY A 701 2.79 15.75 -1.10
CA GLY A 701 2.35 14.79 -2.10
C GLY A 701 1.20 15.32 -2.96
N GLY A 702 0.22 14.46 -3.24
CA GLY A 702 -0.72 14.66 -4.33
C GLY A 702 -2.00 15.46 -4.05
N LEU A 703 -2.20 16.05 -2.86
CA LEU A 703 -3.41 16.86 -2.60
C LEU A 703 -3.05 18.29 -2.13
N PRO A 704 -3.41 19.33 -2.90
CA PRO A 704 -3.10 20.72 -2.54
C PRO A 704 -4.11 21.28 -1.53
N VAL A 705 -3.95 20.95 -0.25
CA VAL A 705 -4.89 21.33 0.84
C VAL A 705 -4.32 22.34 1.85
N GLY A 706 -3.09 22.81 1.63
CA GLY A 706 -2.39 23.70 2.56
C GLY A 706 -2.95 25.13 2.64
N HIS A 707 -3.64 25.56 1.58
CA HIS A 707 -4.08 26.95 1.37
C HIS A 707 -5.20 27.40 2.33
N ASP A 708 -5.20 28.69 2.70
CA ASP A 708 -6.21 29.29 3.61
C ASP A 708 -6.92 30.53 3.04
N GLY A 709 -6.57 30.93 1.82
CA GLY A 709 -7.14 32.10 1.14
C GLY A 709 -6.42 33.42 1.44
N VAL A 710 -5.27 33.38 2.10
CA VAL A 710 -4.38 34.51 2.39
C VAL A 710 -2.97 34.18 1.91
N ILE A 711 -2.20 35.20 1.51
CA ILE A 711 -0.77 35.05 1.22
C ILE A 711 0.00 35.88 2.24
N ASP A 712 0.66 35.21 3.19
CA ASP A 712 1.34 35.84 4.32
C ASP A 712 2.71 35.21 4.65
N CYS A 713 3.28 35.53 5.81
CA CYS A 713 4.56 34.98 6.25
C CYS A 713 4.55 33.44 6.40
N GLN A 714 3.39 32.82 6.67
CA GLN A 714 3.29 31.38 6.84
C GLN A 714 3.57 30.64 5.53
N ASP A 715 3.13 31.19 4.40
CA ASP A 715 3.44 30.64 3.08
C ASP A 715 4.94 30.72 2.77
N ILE A 716 5.55 31.89 3.04
CA ILE A 716 6.98 32.09 2.78
C ILE A 716 7.84 31.18 3.66
N ASP A 717 7.50 31.07 4.94
CA ASP A 717 8.19 30.16 5.86
C ASP A 717 7.96 28.68 5.49
N TYR A 718 6.80 28.35 4.91
CA TYR A 718 6.56 27.01 4.37
C TYR A 718 7.45 26.71 3.16
N ILE A 719 7.69 27.68 2.28
CA ILE A 719 8.67 27.53 1.19
C ILE A 719 10.06 27.27 1.76
N ALA A 720 10.51 28.11 2.71
CA ALA A 720 11.81 27.95 3.37
C ALA A 720 11.99 26.58 4.04
N ALA A 721 10.92 26.05 4.66
CA ALA A 721 10.93 24.74 5.31
C ALA A 721 11.04 23.56 4.32
N ASN A 722 10.81 23.79 3.02
CA ASN A 722 10.78 22.78 1.97
C ASN A 722 11.94 22.91 0.97
N PHE A 723 13.00 23.64 1.29
CA PHE A 723 14.15 23.76 0.40
C PHE A 723 14.76 22.41 0.01
N GLY A 724 15.06 22.25 -1.28
CA GLY A 724 15.67 21.04 -1.84
C GLY A 724 15.46 20.90 -3.36
N ASP A 725 16.11 19.90 -3.95
CA ASP A 725 16.01 19.56 -5.37
C ASP A 725 15.06 18.37 -5.56
N TRP A 726 13.94 18.59 -6.24
CA TRP A 726 12.94 17.55 -6.50
C TRP A 726 13.47 16.43 -7.39
N THR A 727 14.47 16.69 -8.23
CA THR A 727 15.08 15.66 -9.09
C THR A 727 15.96 14.68 -8.30
N VAL A 728 16.26 15.00 -7.04
CA VAL A 728 17.02 14.15 -6.11
C VAL A 728 16.07 13.51 -5.11
N LEU A 729 15.78 12.21 -5.29
CA LEU A 729 14.78 11.50 -4.49
C LEU A 729 15.03 11.52 -2.97
N ASP A 730 16.28 11.60 -2.52
CA ASP A 730 16.61 11.76 -1.09
C ASP A 730 16.03 13.07 -0.51
N GLU A 731 16.05 14.14 -1.30
CA GLU A 731 15.51 15.46 -0.95
C GLU A 731 14.00 15.52 -1.22
N ALA A 732 13.55 15.04 -2.38
CA ALA A 732 12.12 14.96 -2.75
C ALA A 732 11.29 14.16 -1.73
N ALA A 733 11.87 13.12 -1.11
CA ALA A 733 11.21 12.37 -0.03
C ALA A 733 10.88 13.23 1.20
N CYS A 734 11.59 14.35 1.38
CA CYS A 734 11.56 15.22 2.54
C CYS A 734 10.75 16.51 2.34
N ILE A 735 10.60 16.99 1.11
CA ILE A 735 10.00 18.29 0.76
C ILE A 735 8.59 18.17 0.13
N ASP A 736 7.97 19.30 -0.17
CA ASP A 736 6.69 19.44 -0.87
C ASP A 736 6.86 20.34 -2.11
N LEU A 737 6.66 19.77 -3.31
CA LEU A 737 6.85 20.46 -4.58
C LEU A 737 5.89 21.64 -4.77
N SER A 738 4.78 21.73 -4.02
CA SER A 738 3.92 22.93 -4.07
C SER A 738 4.63 24.20 -3.59
N ALA A 739 5.82 24.10 -2.98
CA ALA A 739 6.66 25.24 -2.66
C ALA A 739 7.55 25.74 -3.82
N ASP A 740 7.64 25.01 -4.94
CA ASP A 740 8.28 25.51 -6.16
C ASP A 740 7.35 26.54 -6.83
N MET A 741 7.81 27.80 -6.88
CA MET A 741 7.06 28.96 -7.34
C MET A 741 7.41 29.38 -8.76
N ASN A 742 8.54 28.90 -9.28
CA ASN A 742 9.09 29.28 -10.58
C ASN A 742 9.05 28.12 -11.62
N GLY A 743 8.81 26.88 -11.17
CA GLY A 743 8.64 25.69 -11.97
C GLY A 743 9.94 25.06 -12.48
N ASP A 744 11.06 25.24 -11.78
CA ASP A 744 12.36 24.68 -12.14
C ASP A 744 12.73 23.39 -11.41
N LEU A 745 11.82 22.86 -10.58
CA LEU A 745 11.99 21.67 -9.73
C LEU A 745 13.02 21.82 -8.61
N SER A 746 13.50 23.04 -8.36
CA SER A 746 14.27 23.42 -7.17
C SER A 746 13.36 24.25 -6.27
N ILE A 747 13.45 24.00 -4.96
CA ILE A 747 12.83 24.86 -3.96
C ILE A 747 13.96 25.58 -3.25
N ASP A 748 14.11 26.87 -3.51
CA ASP A 748 15.20 27.67 -2.97
C ASP A 748 14.80 29.15 -2.74
N CYS A 749 15.81 29.99 -2.51
CA CYS A 749 15.59 31.40 -2.16
C CYS A 749 15.00 32.21 -3.34
N GLU A 750 15.09 31.72 -4.58
CA GLU A 750 14.41 32.34 -5.73
C GLU A 750 12.90 32.18 -5.64
N ASP A 751 12.38 31.08 -5.09
CA ASP A 751 10.94 30.90 -4.89
C ASP A 751 10.38 31.90 -3.88
N ILE A 752 11.13 32.16 -2.80
CA ILE A 752 10.81 33.22 -1.83
C ILE A 752 10.81 34.59 -2.51
N ARG A 753 11.76 34.87 -3.40
CA ARG A 753 11.79 36.13 -4.16
C ARG A 753 10.58 36.28 -5.07
N VAL A 754 10.16 35.21 -5.76
CA VAL A 754 8.94 35.24 -6.59
C VAL A 754 7.75 35.63 -5.73
N VAL A 755 7.60 35.05 -4.52
CA VAL A 755 6.49 35.43 -3.63
C VAL A 755 6.61 36.86 -3.15
N VAL A 756 7.75 37.26 -2.59
CA VAL A 756 7.92 38.59 -1.98
C VAL A 756 7.88 39.72 -3.01
N GLU A 757 8.59 39.56 -4.12
CA GLU A 757 8.79 40.64 -5.10
C GLU A 757 7.69 40.64 -6.17
N ASP A 758 7.31 39.48 -6.71
CA ASP A 758 6.34 39.41 -7.81
C ASP A 758 4.92 39.28 -7.28
N VAL A 759 4.66 38.40 -6.31
CA VAL A 759 3.30 38.14 -5.78
C VAL A 759 2.87 39.18 -4.76
N LEU A 760 3.73 39.56 -3.83
CA LEU A 760 3.42 40.55 -2.79
C LEU A 760 3.82 41.97 -3.21
N GLY A 761 4.66 42.15 -4.22
CA GLY A 761 5.03 43.48 -4.70
C GLY A 761 5.86 44.29 -3.68
N SER A 762 6.63 43.59 -2.84
CA SER A 762 7.58 44.18 -1.91
C SER A 762 9.03 43.89 -2.34
N LYS A 763 9.96 43.91 -1.39
CA LYS A 763 11.36 43.54 -1.57
C LYS A 763 11.83 42.66 -0.43
N VAL A 764 12.76 41.76 -0.74
CA VAL A 764 13.46 40.96 0.28
C VAL A 764 14.06 41.90 1.33
N GLY A 765 13.68 41.70 2.59
CA GLY A 765 14.00 42.58 3.72
C GLY A 765 12.80 43.25 4.38
N ASP A 766 11.61 43.16 3.78
CA ASP A 766 10.32 43.55 4.38
C ASP A 766 9.75 42.35 5.16
N ILE A 767 10.20 42.16 6.39
CA ILE A 767 10.02 40.93 7.17
C ILE A 767 8.61 40.85 7.77
N ASP A 768 7.99 42.00 8.09
CA ASP A 768 6.60 42.06 8.55
C ASP A 768 5.58 42.24 7.41
N LEU A 769 6.12 42.30 6.18
CA LEU A 769 5.41 42.44 4.92
C LEU A 769 4.49 43.67 4.88
N ASP A 770 4.78 44.75 5.61
CA ASP A 770 3.94 45.97 5.62
C ASP A 770 4.09 46.84 4.36
N GLY A 771 4.88 46.38 3.39
CA GLY A 771 5.16 47.04 2.12
C GLY A 771 6.29 48.08 2.22
N THR A 772 6.96 48.19 3.38
CA THR A 772 8.11 49.06 3.60
C THR A 772 9.25 48.35 4.31
N ILE A 773 10.50 48.67 3.94
CA ILE A 773 11.68 48.17 4.65
C ILE A 773 12.15 49.25 5.61
N SER A 774 11.85 49.08 6.88
CA SER A 774 11.90 50.10 7.92
C SER A 774 12.70 49.66 9.15
N LEU A 775 12.64 50.49 10.21
CA LEU A 775 13.20 50.11 11.50
C LEU A 775 12.40 48.99 12.19
N GLY A 776 11.16 48.73 11.76
CA GLY A 776 10.36 47.59 12.21
C GLY A 776 11.02 46.28 11.81
N ASP A 777 11.31 46.12 10.51
CA ASP A 777 11.99 44.95 9.95
C ASP A 777 13.37 44.74 10.56
N LEU A 778 14.16 45.80 10.66
CA LEU A 778 15.47 45.73 11.31
C LEU A 778 15.34 45.27 12.77
N ALA A 779 14.31 45.72 13.50
CA ALA A 779 14.09 45.28 14.86
C ALA A 779 13.65 43.81 14.93
N GLY A 780 12.80 43.36 14.00
CA GLY A 780 12.40 41.95 13.85
C GLY A 780 13.58 41.03 13.59
N LEU A 781 14.40 41.37 12.60
CA LEU A 781 15.66 40.67 12.30
C LEU A 781 16.58 40.63 13.52
N LEU A 782 16.84 41.79 14.15
CA LEU A 782 17.74 41.87 15.30
C LEU A 782 17.23 41.12 16.53
N ALA A 783 15.91 40.92 16.66
CA ALA A 783 15.33 40.14 17.75
C ALA A 783 15.68 38.65 17.63
N ASN A 784 15.91 38.15 16.41
CA ASN A 784 16.26 36.75 16.14
C ASN A 784 17.73 36.54 15.78
N PHE A 785 18.54 37.61 15.76
CA PHE A 785 19.95 37.57 15.34
C PHE A 785 20.76 36.49 16.07
N GLY A 786 21.40 35.61 15.30
CA GLY A 786 22.16 34.45 15.75
C GLY A 786 21.33 33.20 16.03
N SER A 787 20.03 33.20 15.72
CA SER A 787 19.12 32.06 15.90
C SER A 787 18.73 31.45 14.54
N PRO A 788 18.41 30.14 14.49
CA PRO A 788 17.71 29.57 13.34
C PRO A 788 16.34 30.21 13.17
N GLY A 789 15.91 30.42 11.93
CA GLY A 789 14.62 31.02 11.61
C GLY A 789 14.33 30.98 10.11
N GLY A 790 13.08 31.26 9.74
CA GLY A 790 12.68 31.46 8.35
C GLY A 790 12.67 32.96 7.97
N TYR A 791 12.01 33.28 6.87
CA TYR A 791 11.91 34.64 6.37
C TYR A 791 11.28 35.59 7.41
N SER A 792 10.20 35.16 8.07
CA SER A 792 9.51 35.96 9.10
C SER A 792 10.37 36.24 10.35
N ALA A 793 11.40 35.42 10.58
CA ALA A 793 12.38 35.65 11.64
C ALA A 793 13.50 36.60 11.21
N GLY A 794 13.62 36.88 9.91
CA GLY A 794 14.63 37.74 9.31
C GLY A 794 15.78 37.00 8.61
N ASP A 795 15.62 35.71 8.30
CA ASP A 795 16.53 34.97 7.40
C ASP A 795 16.12 35.22 5.95
N ILE A 796 16.72 36.25 5.34
CA ILE A 796 16.36 36.76 4.03
C ILE A 796 17.33 36.33 2.92
N ASP A 797 18.51 35.81 3.28
CA ASP A 797 19.40 35.12 2.35
C ASP A 797 19.19 33.59 2.32
N CYS A 798 18.24 33.13 3.15
CA CYS A 798 17.68 31.79 3.19
C CYS A 798 18.71 30.71 3.56
N ASN A 799 19.66 31.04 4.44
CA ASN A 799 20.73 30.12 4.85
C ASN A 799 20.37 29.26 6.09
N GLY A 800 19.19 29.48 6.67
CA GLY A 800 18.66 28.82 7.85
C GLY A 800 19.02 29.50 9.17
N THR A 801 19.74 30.62 9.15
CA THR A 801 20.16 31.37 10.35
C THR A 801 20.15 32.87 10.12
N VAL A 802 19.57 33.62 11.07
CA VAL A 802 19.53 35.08 11.00
C VAL A 802 20.89 35.68 11.39
N ASP A 803 21.66 36.22 10.44
CA ASP A 803 23.02 36.70 10.69
C ASP A 803 23.40 38.00 9.93
N LEU A 804 24.71 38.22 9.74
CA LEU A 804 25.23 39.42 9.07
C LEU A 804 24.91 39.45 7.56
N GLY A 805 24.73 38.30 6.92
CA GLY A 805 24.27 38.19 5.54
C GLY A 805 22.88 38.79 5.39
N ASP A 806 21.97 38.41 6.27
CA ASP A 806 20.61 38.93 6.32
C ASP A 806 20.56 40.42 6.63
N LEU A 807 21.34 40.86 7.63
CA LEU A 807 21.42 42.28 7.94
C LEU A 807 21.92 43.08 6.73
N ALA A 808 22.91 42.56 5.99
CA ALA A 808 23.42 43.21 4.81
C ALA A 808 22.37 43.26 3.68
N GLY A 809 21.60 42.19 3.48
CA GLY A 809 20.51 42.14 2.50
C GLY A 809 19.40 43.14 2.83
N LEU A 810 18.96 43.20 4.10
CA LEU A 810 17.93 44.14 4.55
C LEU A 810 18.41 45.58 4.35
N LEU A 811 19.65 45.86 4.75
CA LEU A 811 20.25 47.19 4.59
C LEU A 811 20.43 47.61 3.12
N ALA A 812 20.58 46.65 2.20
CA ALA A 812 20.69 46.94 0.77
C ALA A 812 19.38 47.51 0.20
N ASN A 813 18.23 47.13 0.78
CA ASN A 813 16.90 47.58 0.37
C ASN A 813 16.26 48.55 1.38
N PHE A 814 16.99 48.98 2.42
CA PHE A 814 16.44 49.80 3.49
C PHE A 814 15.87 51.13 3.00
N GLY A 815 14.68 51.47 3.47
CA GLY A 815 13.91 52.62 3.03
C GLY A 815 13.10 52.37 1.75
N PHE A 816 13.07 51.14 1.22
CA PHE A 816 12.09 50.73 0.22
C PHE A 816 10.68 50.95 0.74
N SER A 817 9.78 51.36 -0.14
CA SER A 817 8.35 51.42 0.09
C SER A 817 7.65 51.27 -1.25
N ASN A 818 6.66 50.39 -1.32
CA ASN A 818 5.84 50.25 -2.52
C ASN A 818 4.80 51.38 -2.68
N GLY A 819 4.69 52.28 -1.70
CA GLY A 819 3.80 53.44 -1.73
C GLY A 819 2.31 53.14 -1.53
N LEU A 820 1.95 51.90 -1.20
CA LEU A 820 0.56 51.45 -1.04
C LEU A 820 0.10 51.42 0.42
N GLY A 821 1.03 51.45 1.38
CA GLY A 821 0.76 51.53 2.82
C GLY A 821 0.03 50.30 3.33
N GLY A 822 0.80 49.28 3.67
CA GLY A 822 0.30 48.02 4.21
C GLY A 822 -0.15 48.11 5.68
N SER A 823 -0.90 47.11 6.11
CA SER A 823 -1.05 46.79 7.53
C SER A 823 -0.13 45.62 7.82
N ALA A 824 0.77 45.76 8.82
CA ALA A 824 1.65 44.68 9.28
C ALA A 824 0.90 43.34 9.32
N GLY A 825 1.40 42.38 8.54
CA GLY A 825 0.70 41.13 8.23
C GLY A 825 1.39 39.89 8.78
N CYS A 826 2.45 40.08 9.56
CA CYS A 826 3.07 39.08 10.42
C CYS A 826 3.05 39.61 11.87
#